data_AF-A0A2V8KBC8-F1
#
_entry.id   AF-A0A2V8KBC8-F1
#
_cell.length_a   1.000
_cell.length_b   1.000
_cell.length_c   1.000
_cell.angle_alpha   90.00
_cell.angle_beta   90.00
_cell.angle_gamma   90.00
#
_symmetry.space_group_name_H-M   'P 1'
#
loop_
_entity.id
_entity.type
_entity.pdbx_description
1 polymer ?
#
loop_
_entity_poly.entity_id
_entity_poly.type
_entity_poly.pdbx_seq_one_letter_code
_entity_poly.pdbx_strand_id
1 'polypeptide(L)'
;FDPAGNILVFSTFLGGAASESAVGLALDNAGNAYVTGFTYSTNFPTANPIQETNAGTPDTFTAKLNSADIVSSQQFRVAPQGATSLITEGKRTDAVFGYATAESAPGTQLAGLAIVDRRQNGATVSEVSVPAPPFLDVGRLFVDVSSSGRSVVSIANPNDSDVTVDFFYTNDKGDSSKFVTVTVTAHQHFSKFVTDDPLKIDAPGTLNFTSSLPVAATAFFTITNESSELLLSGTPIVNTFQYSAGFGDKTVTIPELSDGAGWTTDMVLVNTSEDQMNGEVRFFDQGSGSQAGSPLELGIGDGTTVAPAVEYNIPPRSFQKIATAGNATASEVPFAVNRGASFSTPGGGVTQISGWASADTVALDARLTGLEILQYRQTGVTQSEAGVLAPPLRQSGGLLVEVTDKIRSLIAIANPNNQDVAVDFYLTDDAGTSTGSVSVTVPAGGQYSAFVADAPISVPTGQARALNFNASLPVFVSALRFFTNERNDSLLSSIPIADNANVATEVVVIPDFADGAGWSSKVILVNNSDEPMQGVIQFVGQGSPTEPPQGVLVGTAVGTDTVFEYGIAPHSFYRLETNGAQDNLSLGSIYIHPSPGFGTPHTHAIIQQQAGGNTIYQTSFEGQIPATTFSFYAEAVGDFDAGKPKSTSTAIAIANPSSGVATVRLELTSFGGSTLATSSPVQIPGYGQIVFFLSQIPGMEFVKAPFQGILRLNAVSGMPVTAAAVRVLINERSDYLVTPTGPLNESAGAPGHLVFPYITDSTGYTTQFVLINGPGVANVSGILHYLGTDGSPLQVTALKLGSIQVVPFAGFNTPHAHAILSRKEGGVLIFQTSVEAERPLQTFRVYTESVGDFDAGIAGSTRSAIALANPSDSLVSVRLELRGLDGVLLRTSQPLVIPAFGQVTMFLNQVPGFETLGAPFEGILQVTAVSGPGVTGAGFRAIFNERGNALFITTGPLVENAGVPGMIVFPHLAEGGGYTMQFVVVGGTPGQSDSGLLRFFNQQGNPLNVTLGER
;
A
#
# COMPACT_ATOMS: atom_id res chain seq x y z
N PHE A 1 -15.14 47.31 -6.40
CA PHE A 1 -15.55 46.30 -7.40
C PHE A 1 -14.62 46.40 -8.60
N ASP A 2 -14.56 45.37 -9.46
CA ASP A 2 -13.86 45.42 -10.75
C ASP A 2 -14.52 46.47 -11.67
N PRO A 3 -13.89 46.89 -12.78
CA PRO A 3 -14.48 47.90 -13.66
C PRO A 3 -15.86 47.51 -14.22
N ALA A 4 -16.18 46.22 -14.25
CA ALA A 4 -17.48 45.70 -14.66
C ALA A 4 -18.53 45.68 -13.53
N GLY A 5 -18.14 45.92 -12.27
CA GLY A 5 -19.04 45.94 -11.11
C GLY A 5 -19.48 44.56 -10.62
N ASN A 6 -18.88 43.48 -11.13
CA ASN A 6 -19.30 42.11 -10.88
C ASN A 6 -18.57 41.46 -9.70
N ILE A 7 -17.35 41.91 -9.40
CA ILE A 7 -16.49 41.29 -8.38
C ILE A 7 -16.07 42.35 -7.37
N LEU A 8 -16.31 42.12 -6.07
CA LEU A 8 -15.79 42.99 -5.02
C LEU A 8 -14.26 42.80 -4.92
N VAL A 9 -13.48 43.74 -5.46
CA VAL A 9 -12.00 43.68 -5.46
C VAL A 9 -11.41 43.87 -4.06
N PHE A 10 -11.94 44.81 -3.27
CA PHE A 10 -11.69 44.92 -1.83
C PHE A 10 -12.72 45.86 -1.16
N SER A 11 -12.85 45.74 0.16
CA SER A 11 -13.53 46.72 1.03
C SER A 11 -12.88 46.74 2.40
N THR A 12 -12.73 47.92 3.00
CA THR A 12 -12.23 48.05 4.38
C THR A 12 -12.92 49.22 5.09
N PHE A 13 -12.83 49.27 6.41
CA PHE A 13 -13.38 50.34 7.25
C PHE A 13 -12.26 51.28 7.71
N LEU A 14 -12.49 52.58 7.60
CA LEU A 14 -11.56 53.63 8.06
C LEU A 14 -12.36 54.69 8.82
N GLY A 15 -12.31 54.63 10.15
CA GLY A 15 -13.02 55.55 11.05
C GLY A 15 -12.83 55.20 12.53
N GLY A 16 -13.23 56.10 13.42
CA GLY A 16 -13.12 55.94 14.88
C GLY A 16 -14.48 55.96 15.58
N ALA A 17 -14.53 56.43 16.83
CA ALA A 17 -15.72 56.43 17.68
C ALA A 17 -16.68 57.62 17.46
N ALA A 18 -16.24 58.65 16.75
CA ALA A 18 -17.02 59.84 16.42
C ALA A 18 -17.31 59.88 14.91
N SER A 19 -17.48 61.08 14.33
CA SER A 19 -17.79 61.23 12.91
C SER A 19 -16.52 61.36 12.06
N GLU A 20 -16.52 60.73 10.89
CA GLU A 20 -15.53 60.94 9.85
C GLU A 20 -16.20 61.37 8.55
N SER A 21 -15.47 62.16 7.76
CA SER A 21 -15.92 62.56 6.44
C SER A 21 -14.76 62.42 5.46
N ALA A 22 -14.85 61.45 4.55
CA ALA A 22 -13.95 61.36 3.41
C ALA A 22 -14.35 62.41 2.36
N VAL A 23 -13.39 63.23 1.93
CA VAL A 23 -13.61 64.31 0.96
C VAL A 23 -12.83 64.13 -0.35
N GLY A 24 -11.94 63.15 -0.40
CA GLY A 24 -11.17 62.82 -1.59
C GLY A 24 -10.72 61.37 -1.61
N LEU A 25 -10.75 60.76 -2.80
CA LEU A 25 -10.28 59.41 -3.08
C LEU A 25 -9.52 59.43 -4.41
N ALA A 26 -8.30 58.92 -4.42
CA ALA A 26 -7.53 58.69 -5.64
C ALA A 26 -6.82 57.34 -5.58
N LEU A 27 -6.62 56.73 -6.74
CA LEU A 27 -5.83 55.51 -6.88
C LEU A 27 -4.49 55.86 -7.53
N ASP A 28 -3.40 55.25 -7.09
CA ASP A 28 -2.14 55.27 -7.82
C ASP A 28 -2.07 54.13 -8.85
N ASN A 29 -1.01 54.10 -9.66
CA ASN A 29 -0.79 53.05 -10.67
C ASN A 29 -0.53 51.66 -10.06
N ALA A 30 -0.27 51.57 -8.76
CA ALA A 30 -0.14 50.32 -8.01
C ALA A 30 -1.46 49.89 -7.35
N GLY A 31 -2.55 50.65 -7.55
CA GLY A 31 -3.89 50.38 -7.03
C GLY A 31 -4.15 50.89 -5.61
N ASN A 32 -3.16 51.53 -4.96
CA ASN A 32 -3.31 52.01 -3.58
C ASN A 32 -4.35 53.12 -3.52
N ALA A 33 -5.22 53.09 -2.51
CA ALA A 33 -6.22 54.12 -2.31
C ALA A 33 -5.72 55.21 -1.36
N TYR A 34 -5.64 56.43 -1.86
CA TYR A 34 -5.37 57.63 -1.08
C TYR A 34 -6.70 58.26 -0.69
N VAL A 35 -7.00 58.24 0.60
CA VAL A 35 -8.22 58.81 1.17
C VAL A 35 -7.85 60.04 1.97
N THR A 36 -8.48 61.18 1.65
CA THR A 36 -8.33 62.41 2.43
C THR A 36 -9.66 62.77 3.06
N GLY A 37 -9.64 63.35 4.26
CA GLY A 37 -10.87 63.68 4.94
C GLY A 37 -10.68 64.44 6.24
N PHE A 38 -11.77 64.48 7.00
CA PHE A 38 -11.84 65.02 8.34
C PHE A 38 -12.20 63.91 9.32
N THR A 39 -11.57 63.93 10.49
CA THR A 39 -11.91 63.06 11.61
C THR A 39 -12.21 63.90 12.85
N TYR A 40 -13.33 63.58 13.50
CA TYR A 40 -13.70 64.07 14.84
C TYR A 40 -13.31 63.05 15.92
N SER A 41 -12.76 61.89 15.53
CA SER A 41 -12.44 60.80 16.43
C SER A 41 -11.09 61.00 17.10
N THR A 42 -11.10 60.95 18.42
CA THR A 42 -9.88 60.89 19.24
C THR A 42 -9.15 59.55 19.11
N ASN A 43 -9.81 58.52 18.56
CA ASN A 43 -9.29 57.18 18.30
C ASN A 43 -9.29 56.83 16.80
N PHE A 44 -9.09 57.82 15.92
CA PHE A 44 -8.98 57.55 14.48
C PHE A 44 -7.80 56.58 14.20
N PRO A 45 -7.98 55.55 13.35
CA PRO A 45 -6.90 54.62 13.00
C PRO A 45 -5.72 55.35 12.35
N THR A 46 -4.52 55.21 12.92
CA THR A 46 -3.30 55.83 12.39
C THR A 46 -2.21 54.79 12.19
N ALA A 47 -1.38 54.99 11.16
CA ALA A 47 -0.19 54.19 10.89
C ALA A 47 0.93 55.16 10.46
N ASN A 48 1.99 55.26 11.25
CA ASN A 48 3.06 56.25 11.10
C ASN A 48 2.57 57.71 10.94
N PRO A 49 1.68 58.20 11.83
CA PRO A 49 1.12 59.54 11.70
C PRO A 49 2.15 60.65 11.95
N ILE A 50 2.04 61.75 11.18
CA ILE A 50 2.78 62.99 11.49
C ILE A 50 2.23 63.66 12.76
N GLN A 51 0.94 63.48 13.01
CA GLN A 51 0.25 63.93 14.21
C GLN A 51 -0.62 62.78 14.73
N GLU A 52 -0.24 62.20 15.87
CA GLU A 52 -0.86 60.95 16.35
C GLU A 52 -2.15 61.19 17.15
N THR A 53 -2.36 62.40 17.65
CA THR A 53 -3.50 62.76 18.50
C THR A 53 -4.41 63.79 17.84
N ASN A 54 -5.71 63.67 18.11
CA ASN A 54 -6.68 64.65 17.65
C ASN A 54 -6.45 66.00 18.36
N ALA A 55 -6.08 67.04 17.62
CA ALA A 55 -5.73 68.38 18.14
C ALA A 55 -6.66 69.50 17.64
N GLY A 56 -7.63 69.19 16.78
CA GLY A 56 -8.57 70.11 16.15
C GLY A 56 -10.04 69.69 16.29
N THR A 57 -10.97 70.63 16.06
CA THR A 57 -12.42 70.37 16.22
C THR A 57 -13.01 69.55 15.07
N PRO A 58 -12.42 69.54 13.86
CA PRO A 58 -11.91 68.28 13.30
C PRO A 58 -10.46 68.37 12.84
N ASP A 59 -9.75 67.25 12.84
CA ASP A 59 -8.45 67.12 12.18
C ASP A 59 -8.59 66.62 10.76
N THR A 60 -7.68 67.06 9.89
CA THR A 60 -7.56 66.47 8.56
C THR A 60 -6.75 65.19 8.64
N PHE A 61 -7.16 64.17 7.89
CA PHE A 61 -6.35 62.98 7.67
C PHE A 61 -6.03 62.83 6.18
N THR A 62 -4.85 62.30 5.92
CA THR A 62 -4.49 61.70 4.62
C THR A 62 -4.04 60.29 4.90
N ALA A 63 -4.80 59.32 4.43
CA ALA A 63 -4.53 57.90 4.61
C ALA A 63 -4.15 57.28 3.26
N LYS A 64 -3.08 56.50 3.25
CA LYS A 64 -2.77 55.59 2.15
C LYS A 64 -3.21 54.19 2.59
N LEU A 65 -4.18 53.62 1.88
CA LEU A 65 -4.58 52.24 1.97
C LEU A 65 -3.82 51.46 0.90
N ASN A 66 -2.91 50.61 1.35
CA ASN A 66 -2.14 49.76 0.45
C ASN A 66 -3.10 48.72 -0.14
N SER A 67 -3.32 48.75 -1.46
CA SER A 67 -4.21 47.77 -2.09
C SER A 67 -3.59 46.39 -2.06
N ALA A 68 -2.26 46.27 -2.19
CA ALA A 68 -1.55 45.00 -2.23
C ALA A 68 -1.77 44.18 -0.94
N ASP A 69 -1.84 44.83 0.22
CA ASP A 69 -2.13 44.20 1.52
C ASP A 69 -3.57 43.66 1.63
N ILE A 70 -4.46 44.11 0.74
CA ILE A 70 -5.88 43.77 0.74
C ILE A 70 -6.22 42.76 -0.37
N VAL A 71 -5.61 42.86 -1.57
CA VAL A 71 -5.82 41.90 -2.68
C VAL A 71 -5.11 40.55 -2.53
N SER A 72 -4.12 40.42 -1.64
CA SER A 72 -3.42 39.15 -1.37
C SER A 72 -3.97 38.37 -0.16
N SER A 73 -5.09 38.83 0.41
CA SER A 73 -5.68 38.25 1.62
C SER A 73 -6.94 37.44 1.33
N GLN A 74 -6.99 36.23 1.85
CA GLN A 74 -8.16 35.35 1.81
C GLN A 74 -8.83 35.32 3.18
N GLN A 75 -10.15 35.55 3.24
CA GLN A 75 -10.89 35.33 4.48
C GLN A 75 -10.97 33.84 4.79
N PHE A 76 -10.73 33.51 6.06
CA PHE A 76 -11.00 32.18 6.59
C PHE A 76 -11.97 32.26 7.77
N ARG A 77 -12.73 31.19 7.97
CA ARG A 77 -13.61 31.00 9.12
C ARG A 77 -13.43 29.60 9.64
N VAL A 78 -13.27 29.47 10.94
CA VAL A 78 -13.15 28.20 11.63
C VAL A 78 -14.31 28.05 12.59
N ALA A 79 -15.06 26.97 12.43
CA ALA A 79 -16.11 26.61 13.37
C ALA A 79 -15.50 26.13 14.71
N PRO A 80 -16.25 26.17 15.83
CA PRO A 80 -15.79 25.61 17.09
C PRO A 80 -15.34 24.16 16.94
N GLN A 81 -14.11 23.86 17.36
CA GLN A 81 -13.48 22.52 17.22
C GLN A 81 -13.35 22.01 15.78
N GLY A 82 -13.61 22.85 14.79
CA GLY A 82 -13.46 22.57 13.37
C GLY A 82 -12.15 23.11 12.82
N ALA A 83 -12.12 23.23 11.50
CA ALA A 83 -10.99 23.77 10.74
C ALA A 83 -11.47 24.40 9.43
N THR A 84 -10.55 25.01 8.70
CA THR A 84 -10.76 25.45 7.32
C THR A 84 -9.58 24.98 6.49
N SER A 85 -9.84 24.68 5.23
CA SER A 85 -8.91 24.09 4.27
C SER A 85 -8.94 24.94 3.01
N LEU A 86 -7.79 25.46 2.59
CA LEU A 86 -7.65 26.35 1.44
C LEU A 86 -6.51 25.86 0.56
N ILE A 87 -6.74 25.65 -0.73
CA ILE A 87 -5.74 25.07 -1.64
C ILE A 87 -5.36 26.08 -2.71
N THR A 88 -4.08 26.16 -3.01
CA THR A 88 -3.59 26.97 -4.11
C THR A 88 -3.73 26.23 -5.44
N GLU A 89 -4.13 26.94 -6.49
CA GLU A 89 -4.36 26.31 -7.80
C GLU A 89 -3.06 25.97 -8.55
N GLY A 90 -1.91 26.53 -8.16
CA GLY A 90 -0.61 26.20 -8.76
C GLY A 90 -0.49 26.53 -10.25
N LYS A 91 -1.37 27.39 -10.80
CA LYS A 91 -1.46 27.69 -12.24
C LYS A 91 -0.24 28.41 -12.83
N ARG A 92 0.69 28.86 -11.99
CA ARG A 92 1.90 29.55 -12.43
C ARG A 92 2.89 28.56 -13.06
N THR A 93 3.53 28.96 -14.15
CA THR A 93 4.58 28.16 -14.81
C THR A 93 5.93 28.29 -14.10
N ASP A 94 6.17 29.39 -13.41
CA ASP A 94 7.33 29.62 -12.56
C ASP A 94 7.03 29.25 -11.10
N ALA A 95 8.02 28.69 -10.41
CA ALA A 95 7.92 28.44 -8.97
C ALA A 95 8.26 29.73 -8.20
N VAL A 96 7.35 30.16 -7.33
CA VAL A 96 7.55 31.29 -6.42
C VAL A 96 7.58 30.78 -4.99
N PHE A 97 8.55 31.28 -4.22
CA PHE A 97 8.73 30.91 -2.82
C PHE A 97 8.49 32.10 -1.89
N GLY A 98 8.07 31.81 -0.65
CA GLY A 98 7.65 32.83 0.29
C GLY A 98 7.23 32.27 1.64
N TYR A 99 6.33 32.99 2.31
CA TYR A 99 5.68 32.54 3.54
C TYR A 99 4.21 33.00 3.55
N ALA A 100 3.41 32.45 4.45
CA ALA A 100 2.03 32.88 4.65
C ALA A 100 1.72 33.13 6.14
N THR A 101 0.76 33.99 6.44
CA THR A 101 0.25 34.23 7.80
C THR A 101 -1.23 33.95 7.86
N ALA A 102 -1.72 33.33 8.93
CA ALA A 102 -3.14 33.31 9.26
C ALA A 102 -3.36 34.15 10.51
N GLU A 103 -4.01 35.30 10.32
CA GLU A 103 -4.20 36.33 11.34
C GLU A 103 -5.67 36.42 11.74
N SER A 104 -5.94 36.34 13.03
CA SER A 104 -7.27 36.40 13.65
C SER A 104 -7.34 37.49 14.71
N ALA A 105 -8.48 37.63 15.37
CA ALA A 105 -8.63 38.60 16.45
C ALA A 105 -7.62 38.33 17.60
N PRO A 106 -7.06 39.38 18.23
CA PRO A 106 -6.14 39.21 19.36
C PRO A 106 -6.76 38.32 20.45
N GLY A 107 -5.98 37.36 20.94
CA GLY A 107 -6.44 36.40 21.97
C GLY A 107 -6.96 35.06 21.45
N THR A 108 -7.20 34.93 20.14
CA THR A 108 -7.56 33.63 19.54
C THR A 108 -6.35 32.70 19.50
N GLN A 109 -6.58 31.43 19.84
CA GLN A 109 -5.60 30.35 19.70
C GLN A 109 -5.83 29.61 18.38
N LEU A 110 -4.81 29.52 17.54
CA LEU A 110 -4.85 28.77 16.29
C LEU A 110 -3.81 27.66 16.29
N ALA A 111 -4.10 26.60 15.55
CA ALA A 111 -3.13 25.63 15.08
C ALA A 111 -3.19 25.60 13.56
N GLY A 112 -2.14 25.11 12.91
CA GLY A 112 -2.14 25.02 11.45
C GLY A 112 -1.21 23.97 10.91
N LEU A 113 -1.52 23.53 9.70
CA LEU A 113 -0.74 22.60 8.91
C LEU A 113 -0.79 23.07 7.45
N ALA A 114 0.37 23.19 6.81
CA ALA A 114 0.42 23.29 5.37
C ALA A 114 0.88 21.95 4.76
N ILE A 115 0.35 21.58 3.59
CA ILE A 115 0.79 20.41 2.83
C ILE A 115 1.29 20.93 1.50
N VAL A 116 2.55 20.63 1.18
CA VAL A 116 3.19 20.98 -0.09
C VAL A 116 3.12 19.76 -1.00
N ASP A 117 2.46 19.89 -2.14
CA ASP A 117 2.48 18.88 -3.21
C ASP A 117 3.46 19.31 -4.31
N ARG A 118 4.26 18.34 -4.77
CA ARG A 118 5.24 18.50 -5.84
C ARG A 118 4.87 17.56 -6.97
N ARG A 119 4.50 18.14 -8.11
CA ARG A 119 4.25 17.43 -9.38
C ARG A 119 5.44 17.57 -10.34
N GLN A 120 5.87 16.45 -10.92
CA GLN A 120 6.85 16.41 -12.01
C GLN A 120 6.38 15.45 -13.10
N ASN A 121 6.55 15.84 -14.36
CA ASN A 121 6.19 15.01 -15.52
C ASN A 121 4.73 14.51 -15.48
N GLY A 122 3.80 15.37 -15.04
CA GLY A 122 2.36 15.08 -15.01
C GLY A 122 1.87 14.31 -13.76
N ALA A 123 2.75 13.83 -12.89
CA ALA A 123 2.39 13.08 -11.69
C ALA A 123 2.85 13.77 -10.40
N THR A 124 2.11 13.57 -9.30
CA THR A 124 2.57 13.88 -7.95
C THR A 124 3.73 12.93 -7.60
N VAL A 125 4.90 13.51 -7.30
CA VAL A 125 6.13 12.77 -6.96
C VAL A 125 6.47 12.87 -5.48
N SER A 126 6.01 13.92 -4.79
CA SER A 126 6.24 14.08 -3.35
C SER A 126 5.17 14.97 -2.74
N GLU A 127 4.72 14.61 -1.55
CA GLU A 127 4.05 15.53 -0.64
C GLU A 127 4.91 15.72 0.62
N VAL A 128 4.79 16.85 1.30
CA VAL A 128 5.36 17.04 2.63
C VAL A 128 4.47 17.95 3.48
N SER A 129 4.31 17.59 4.74
CA SER A 129 3.59 18.37 5.75
C SER A 129 4.50 19.38 6.44
N VAL A 130 3.97 20.57 6.68
CA VAL A 130 4.61 21.69 7.36
C VAL A 130 3.68 22.20 8.46
N PRO A 131 3.76 21.67 9.68
CA PRO A 131 3.04 22.22 10.81
C PRO A 131 3.42 23.70 11.02
N ALA A 132 2.45 24.54 11.36
CA ALA A 132 2.74 25.91 11.76
C ALA A 132 3.55 25.90 13.07
N PRO A 133 4.80 26.38 13.09
CA PRO A 133 5.65 26.29 14.27
C PRO A 133 5.26 27.33 15.33
N PRO A 134 5.65 27.13 16.60
CA PRO A 134 5.71 28.22 17.56
C PRO A 134 6.74 29.27 17.12
N PHE A 135 6.66 30.48 17.70
CA PHE A 135 7.73 31.47 17.48
C PHE A 135 8.98 31.09 18.28
N LEU A 136 10.12 31.16 17.61
CA LEU A 136 11.41 30.69 18.08
C LEU A 136 12.36 31.88 18.21
N ASP A 137 12.94 32.03 19.39
CA ASP A 137 14.15 32.81 19.65
C ASP A 137 15.41 31.94 19.52
N VAL A 138 15.29 30.64 19.76
CA VAL A 138 16.34 29.64 19.56
C VAL A 138 15.79 28.40 18.87
N GLY A 139 16.53 27.87 17.90
CA GLY A 139 16.21 26.62 17.22
C GLY A 139 17.43 25.75 16.98
N ARG A 140 17.24 24.44 17.07
CA ARG A 140 18.23 23.41 16.70
C ARG A 140 17.57 22.39 15.78
N LEU A 141 18.23 22.07 14.67
CA LEU A 141 17.80 21.01 13.77
C LEU A 141 19.00 20.17 13.34
N PHE A 142 18.73 18.93 12.93
CA PHE A 142 19.67 18.15 12.15
C PHE A 142 19.70 18.67 10.71
N VAL A 143 20.87 18.79 10.11
CA VAL A 143 21.04 19.09 8.70
C VAL A 143 21.81 17.95 8.06
N ASP A 144 21.25 17.42 6.98
CA ASP A 144 21.87 16.39 6.16
C ASP A 144 22.32 16.99 4.81
N VAL A 145 23.48 16.52 4.37
CA VAL A 145 24.13 16.87 3.10
C VAL A 145 24.74 15.59 2.54
N SER A 146 24.23 15.16 1.39
CA SER A 146 24.68 13.98 0.67
C SER A 146 24.90 14.28 -0.81
N SER A 147 25.34 13.29 -1.58
CA SER A 147 25.54 13.45 -3.03
C SER A 147 24.24 13.68 -3.80
N SER A 148 23.11 13.24 -3.26
CA SER A 148 21.79 13.31 -3.90
C SER A 148 20.78 14.18 -3.14
N GLY A 149 21.12 14.63 -1.93
CA GLY A 149 20.19 15.35 -1.07
C GLY A 149 20.83 16.41 -0.20
N ARG A 150 20.00 17.37 0.22
CA ARG A 150 20.43 18.53 1.01
C ARG A 150 19.26 19.14 1.76
N SER A 151 19.58 19.70 2.91
CA SER A 151 18.61 20.38 3.78
C SER A 151 18.34 21.81 3.30
N VAL A 152 17.10 22.29 3.53
CA VAL A 152 16.64 23.66 3.31
C VAL A 152 16.14 24.20 4.63
N VAL A 153 16.54 25.42 5.00
CA VAL A 153 15.96 26.15 6.14
C VAL A 153 15.16 27.35 5.61
N SER A 154 13.99 27.59 6.19
CA SER A 154 13.09 28.70 5.85
C SER A 154 12.68 29.43 7.12
N ILE A 155 13.01 30.72 7.23
CA ILE A 155 12.79 31.57 8.41
C ILE A 155 12.05 32.84 7.99
N ALA A 156 10.82 32.99 8.46
CA ALA A 156 10.02 34.19 8.25
C ALA A 156 10.16 35.14 9.45
N ASN A 157 10.37 36.43 9.16
CA ASN A 157 10.35 37.49 10.16
C ASN A 157 8.98 38.19 10.15
N PRO A 158 8.05 37.86 11.06
CA PRO A 158 6.74 38.51 11.12
C PRO A 158 6.77 39.88 11.84
N ASN A 159 7.93 40.35 12.31
CA ASN A 159 8.05 41.55 13.13
C ASN A 159 8.15 42.82 12.29
N ASP A 160 7.77 43.96 12.88
CA ASP A 160 7.93 45.30 12.31
C ASP A 160 9.37 45.83 12.34
N SER A 161 10.33 45.00 12.76
CA SER A 161 11.75 45.35 12.87
C SER A 161 12.62 44.25 12.29
N ASP A 162 13.80 44.64 11.81
CA ASP A 162 14.80 43.71 11.31
C ASP A 162 15.24 42.76 12.43
N VAL A 163 15.40 41.49 12.07
CA VAL A 163 15.87 40.44 12.98
C VAL A 163 17.25 39.98 12.56
N THR A 164 18.19 39.93 13.50
CA THR A 164 19.47 39.25 13.29
C THR A 164 19.36 37.81 13.76
N VAL A 165 19.75 36.87 12.90
CA VAL A 165 19.80 35.44 13.18
C VAL A 165 21.25 34.99 13.14
N ASP A 166 21.77 34.58 14.28
CA ASP A 166 23.11 34.02 14.43
C ASP A 166 23.07 32.51 14.25
N PHE A 167 23.82 31.98 13.29
CA PHE A 167 23.90 30.55 13.02
C PHE A 167 25.20 29.93 13.55
N PHE A 168 25.06 28.74 14.13
CA PHE A 168 26.15 27.90 14.60
C PHE A 168 26.01 26.50 14.03
N TYR A 169 27.12 25.94 13.59
CA TYR A 169 27.18 24.56 13.11
C TYR A 169 27.92 23.73 14.14
N THR A 170 27.37 22.55 14.46
CA THR A 170 28.02 21.56 15.33
C THR A 170 28.14 20.23 14.58
N ASN A 171 29.36 19.68 14.52
CA ASN A 171 29.59 18.36 13.93
C ASN A 171 29.18 17.22 14.88
N ASP A 172 29.32 15.98 14.41
CA ASP A 172 29.06 14.74 15.16
C ASP A 172 29.88 14.59 16.45
N LYS A 173 31.02 15.28 16.57
CA LYS A 173 31.90 15.27 17.75
C LYS A 173 31.55 16.34 18.79
N GLY A 174 30.59 17.22 18.51
CA GLY A 174 30.24 18.34 19.39
C GLY A 174 31.10 19.59 19.18
N ASP A 175 31.94 19.64 18.14
CA ASP A 175 32.71 20.84 17.82
C ASP A 175 31.78 21.89 17.22
N SER A 176 31.56 22.97 17.96
CA SER A 176 30.59 24.01 17.64
C SER A 176 31.26 25.35 17.33
N SER A 177 30.86 26.02 16.25
CA SER A 177 31.33 27.38 15.97
C SER A 177 30.23 28.25 15.35
N LYS A 178 30.16 29.52 15.78
CA LYS A 178 29.40 30.55 15.07
C LYS A 178 30.11 30.83 13.77
N PHE A 179 29.40 30.78 12.66
CA PHE A 179 30.02 30.99 11.35
C PHE A 179 29.35 32.07 10.52
N VAL A 180 28.08 32.42 10.79
CA VAL A 180 27.41 33.51 10.08
C VAL A 180 26.30 34.18 10.89
N THR A 181 26.10 35.48 10.64
CA THR A 181 24.92 36.24 11.08
C THR A 181 24.17 36.70 9.84
N VAL A 182 22.86 36.47 9.80
CA VAL A 182 21.97 36.92 8.72
C VAL A 182 20.99 37.94 9.29
N THR A 183 20.81 39.06 8.60
CA THR A 183 19.72 39.99 8.89
C THR A 183 18.52 39.63 8.01
N VAL A 184 17.40 39.28 8.63
CA VAL A 184 16.10 39.12 7.98
C VAL A 184 15.32 40.41 8.21
N THR A 185 15.18 41.21 7.16
CA THR A 185 14.46 42.49 7.24
C THR A 185 13.02 42.29 7.72
N ALA A 186 12.45 43.31 8.37
CA ALA A 186 11.04 43.31 8.79
C ALA A 186 10.12 42.78 7.69
N HIS A 187 9.23 41.85 8.03
CA HIS A 187 8.28 41.21 7.09
C HIS A 187 8.91 40.46 5.91
N GLN A 188 10.19 40.10 5.97
CA GLN A 188 10.86 39.30 4.93
C GLN A 188 11.08 37.85 5.34
N HIS A 189 11.54 37.05 4.37
CA HIS A 189 11.73 35.63 4.53
C HIS A 189 13.10 35.18 3.98
N PHE A 190 13.84 34.46 4.82
CA PHE A 190 15.11 33.82 4.48
C PHE A 190 14.89 32.35 4.18
N SER A 191 15.12 31.90 2.95
CA SER A 191 15.06 30.48 2.59
C SER A 191 16.22 30.09 1.68
N LYS A 192 17.02 29.12 2.14
CA LYS A 192 18.24 28.67 1.47
C LYS A 192 18.49 27.18 1.70
N PHE A 193 19.05 26.53 0.68
CA PHE A 193 19.77 25.28 0.90
C PHE A 193 20.94 25.55 1.84
N VAL A 194 21.21 24.62 2.77
CA VAL A 194 22.28 24.78 3.76
C VAL A 194 23.67 24.85 3.11
N THR A 195 23.81 24.29 1.90
CA THR A 195 25.02 24.33 1.06
C THR A 195 25.28 25.69 0.41
N ASP A 196 24.25 26.52 0.28
CA ASP A 196 24.32 27.77 -0.47
C ASP A 196 24.82 28.91 0.41
N ASP A 197 25.32 29.99 -0.21
CA ASP A 197 25.57 31.25 0.47
C ASP A 197 24.28 31.77 1.15
N PRO A 198 24.33 32.23 2.42
CA PRO A 198 25.52 32.45 3.24
C PRO A 198 25.86 31.30 4.22
N LEU A 199 25.21 30.14 4.12
CA LEU A 199 25.33 29.03 5.08
C LEU A 199 26.55 28.11 4.82
N LYS A 200 26.78 27.68 3.57
CA LYS A 200 27.93 26.84 3.15
C LYS A 200 28.24 25.64 4.06
N ILE A 201 27.23 24.87 4.42
CA ILE A 201 27.37 23.62 5.18
C ILE A 201 27.49 22.47 4.18
N ASP A 202 28.63 21.79 4.20
CA ASP A 202 28.98 20.73 3.24
C ASP A 202 29.00 19.32 3.86
N ALA A 203 28.60 19.19 5.13
CA ALA A 203 28.60 17.92 5.85
C ALA A 203 27.40 17.81 6.82
N PRO A 204 26.98 16.59 7.19
CA PRO A 204 25.94 16.39 8.20
C PRO A 204 26.33 16.90 9.59
N GLY A 205 25.39 17.54 10.27
CA GLY A 205 25.61 18.17 11.57
C GLY A 205 24.32 18.68 12.19
N THR A 206 24.42 19.46 13.27
CA THR A 206 23.30 20.27 13.75
C THR A 206 23.49 21.72 13.34
N LEU A 207 22.41 22.32 12.83
CA LEU A 207 22.31 23.76 12.63
C LEU A 207 21.56 24.35 13.81
N ASN A 208 22.20 25.30 14.47
CA ASN A 208 21.66 26.03 15.60
C ASN A 208 21.48 27.48 15.19
N PHE A 209 20.42 28.11 15.66
CA PHE A 209 20.27 29.54 15.50
C PHE A 209 19.73 30.22 16.74
N THR A 210 20.13 31.47 16.94
CA THR A 210 19.56 32.39 17.92
C THR A 210 19.14 33.68 17.22
N SER A 211 17.92 34.15 17.44
CA SER A 211 17.38 35.36 16.82
C SER A 211 17.19 36.49 17.83
N SER A 212 17.36 37.74 17.39
CA SER A 212 17.20 38.93 18.24
C SER A 212 15.74 39.22 18.62
N LEU A 213 14.79 38.76 17.81
CA LEU A 213 13.36 38.71 18.10
C LEU A 213 12.81 37.35 17.66
N PRO A 214 11.68 36.89 18.21
CA PRO A 214 11.08 35.62 17.82
C PRO A 214 10.73 35.58 16.32
N VAL A 215 11.06 34.46 15.67
CA VAL A 215 10.80 34.19 14.24
C VAL A 215 10.02 32.90 14.06
N ALA A 216 9.43 32.68 12.89
CA ALA A 216 8.83 31.38 12.55
C ALA A 216 9.77 30.65 11.58
N ALA A 217 10.11 29.40 11.88
CA ALA A 217 11.08 28.64 11.08
C ALA A 217 10.60 27.21 10.78
N THR A 218 10.92 26.73 9.58
CA THR A 218 10.73 25.33 9.18
C THR A 218 11.92 24.84 8.36
N ALA A 219 12.08 23.53 8.24
CA ALA A 219 13.14 22.92 7.46
C ALA A 219 12.68 21.65 6.75
N PHE A 220 13.38 21.36 5.65
CA PHE A 220 13.13 20.19 4.82
C PHE A 220 14.43 19.50 4.49
N PHE A 221 14.39 18.18 4.35
CA PHE A 221 15.37 17.46 3.57
C PHE A 221 14.82 17.24 2.15
N THR A 222 15.64 17.53 1.16
CA THR A 222 15.33 17.27 -0.25
C THR A 222 16.27 16.20 -0.77
N ILE A 223 15.75 15.25 -1.55
CA ILE A 223 16.56 14.21 -2.20
C ILE A 223 16.11 14.00 -3.64
N THR A 224 17.06 13.84 -4.55
CA THR A 224 16.80 13.39 -5.91
C THR A 224 16.90 11.87 -5.94
N ASN A 225 15.78 11.18 -6.22
CA ASN A 225 15.74 9.72 -6.23
C ASN A 225 16.36 9.11 -7.51
N GLU A 226 16.37 7.79 -7.59
CA GLU A 226 16.90 7.01 -8.71
C GLU A 226 16.13 7.27 -10.04
N SER A 227 14.94 7.86 -9.97
CA SER A 227 14.11 8.27 -11.12
C SER A 227 14.27 9.75 -11.47
N SER A 228 15.25 10.46 -10.89
CA SER A 228 15.48 11.91 -11.07
C SER A 228 14.34 12.79 -10.58
N GLU A 229 13.64 12.37 -9.54
CA GLU A 229 12.51 13.08 -8.93
C GLU A 229 12.92 13.72 -7.61
N LEU A 230 12.40 14.93 -7.37
CA LEU A 230 12.69 15.68 -6.16
C LEU A 230 11.68 15.31 -5.07
N LEU A 231 12.14 14.53 -4.10
CA LEU A 231 11.37 14.18 -2.91
C LEU A 231 11.66 15.18 -1.79
N LEU A 232 10.63 15.47 -1.00
CA LEU A 232 10.67 16.36 0.16
C LEU A 232 10.31 15.58 1.42
N SER A 233 10.98 15.88 2.51
CA SER A 233 10.67 15.34 3.82
C SER A 233 10.86 16.41 4.88
N GLY A 234 10.00 16.42 5.91
CA GLY A 234 10.09 17.38 6.99
C GLY A 234 11.37 17.18 7.81
N THR A 235 11.90 18.28 8.36
CA THR A 235 13.00 18.23 9.32
C THR A 235 12.62 19.06 10.53
N PRO A 236 12.39 18.44 11.70
CA PRO A 236 11.98 19.16 12.90
C PRO A 236 12.99 20.23 13.34
N ILE A 237 12.47 21.36 13.80
CA ILE A 237 13.25 22.41 14.47
C ILE A 237 12.80 22.47 15.92
N VAL A 238 13.75 22.33 16.84
CA VAL A 238 13.47 22.19 18.27
C VAL A 238 13.88 23.46 19.01
N ASN A 239 12.98 24.00 19.84
CA ASN A 239 13.36 24.99 20.85
C ASN A 239 14.12 24.29 21.97
N THR A 240 15.43 24.51 22.05
CA THR A 240 16.31 23.79 22.98
C THR A 240 15.97 24.01 24.46
N PHE A 241 15.54 25.23 24.82
CA PHE A 241 15.20 25.56 26.20
C PHE A 241 13.87 24.93 26.63
N GLN A 242 12.83 25.06 25.80
CA GLN A 242 11.52 24.47 26.09
C GLN A 242 11.59 22.95 26.12
N TYR A 243 12.33 22.33 25.19
CA TYR A 243 12.47 20.88 25.14
C TYR A 243 13.18 20.34 26.38
N SER A 244 14.35 20.88 26.74
CA SER A 244 15.08 20.42 27.92
C SER A 244 14.29 20.60 29.23
N ALA A 245 13.49 21.67 29.34
CA ALA A 245 12.61 21.87 30.50
C ALA A 245 11.40 20.92 30.53
N GLY A 246 10.81 20.61 29.37
CA GLY A 246 9.61 19.79 29.26
C GLY A 246 9.87 18.27 29.27
N PHE A 247 11.04 17.83 28.83
CA PHE A 247 11.35 16.42 28.61
C PHE A 247 12.37 15.87 29.62
N GLY A 248 13.44 16.61 29.93
CA GLY A 248 14.44 16.19 30.92
C GLY A 248 14.89 14.73 30.74
N ASP A 249 14.70 13.91 31.77
CA ASP A 249 15.04 12.48 31.85
C ASP A 249 13.90 11.51 31.43
N LYS A 250 12.86 12.01 30.74
CA LYS A 250 11.68 11.21 30.37
C LYS A 250 11.82 10.54 29.02
N THR A 251 11.47 9.25 28.97
CA THR A 251 11.32 8.49 27.72
C THR A 251 10.37 9.20 26.76
N VAL A 252 10.76 9.26 25.49
CA VAL A 252 9.92 9.65 24.36
C VAL A 252 9.68 8.47 23.44
N THR A 253 8.60 8.53 22.66
CA THR A 253 8.19 7.40 21.80
C THR A 253 7.80 7.90 20.43
N ILE A 254 8.33 7.21 19.42
CA ILE A 254 7.93 7.35 18.02
C ILE A 254 6.87 6.27 17.76
N PRO A 255 5.65 6.64 17.36
CA PRO A 255 4.51 5.73 17.32
C PRO A 255 4.49 4.79 16.10
N GLU A 256 5.48 4.92 15.20
CA GLU A 256 5.56 4.13 13.97
C GLU A 256 7.01 3.76 13.68
N LEU A 257 7.21 2.48 13.37
CA LEU A 257 8.44 1.87 12.90
C LEU A 257 8.07 0.94 11.76
N SER A 258 8.83 0.98 10.66
CA SER A 258 8.69 0.05 9.55
C SER A 258 10.07 -0.40 9.08
N ASP A 259 10.32 -1.71 9.05
CA ASP A 259 11.57 -2.30 8.57
C ASP A 259 11.33 -3.53 7.70
N GLY A 260 12.13 -3.66 6.64
CA GLY A 260 12.06 -4.77 5.71
C GLY A 260 11.01 -4.60 4.61
N ALA A 261 10.97 -5.57 3.69
CA ALA A 261 10.08 -5.55 2.53
C ALA A 261 10.21 -4.31 1.62
N GLY A 262 11.30 -3.53 1.71
CA GLY A 262 11.49 -2.24 1.03
C GLY A 262 11.30 -1.02 1.93
N TRP A 263 10.95 -1.20 3.20
CA TRP A 263 10.92 -0.15 4.22
C TRP A 263 12.23 -0.06 4.99
N THR A 264 12.63 1.16 5.32
CA THR A 264 13.71 1.45 6.28
C THR A 264 13.26 2.57 7.20
N THR A 265 13.79 2.56 8.43
CA THR A 265 13.58 3.61 9.42
C THR A 265 14.92 4.18 9.87
N ASP A 266 15.14 5.46 9.56
CA ASP A 266 16.29 6.23 10.01
C ASP A 266 15.90 7.06 11.24
N MET A 267 16.53 6.83 12.38
CA MET A 267 16.34 7.59 13.60
C MET A 267 17.41 8.66 13.73
N VAL A 268 16.99 9.91 13.90
CA VAL A 268 17.88 11.04 14.13
C VAL A 268 17.66 11.53 15.55
N LEU A 269 18.71 11.40 16.38
CA LEU A 269 18.74 11.84 17.77
C LEU A 269 19.56 13.13 17.85
N VAL A 270 18.95 14.22 18.29
CA VAL A 270 19.58 15.54 18.42
C VAL A 270 19.74 15.86 19.89
N ASN A 271 20.99 16.07 20.33
CA ASN A 271 21.25 16.55 21.67
C ASN A 271 20.87 18.03 21.75
N THR A 272 19.87 18.38 22.55
CA THR A 272 19.35 19.74 22.70
C THR A 272 20.01 20.54 23.85
N SER A 273 20.91 19.94 24.62
CA SER A 273 21.54 20.58 25.77
C SER A 273 23.03 20.92 25.53
N GLU A 274 23.65 21.45 26.59
CA GLU A 274 25.08 21.71 26.72
C GLU A 274 25.84 20.55 27.36
N ASP A 275 25.11 19.52 27.80
CA ASP A 275 25.66 18.33 28.44
C ASP A 275 25.57 17.14 27.47
N GLN A 276 26.41 16.14 27.69
CA GLN A 276 26.33 14.88 26.95
C GLN A 276 25.00 14.17 27.26
N MET A 277 24.43 13.47 26.28
CA MET A 277 23.24 12.64 26.44
C MET A 277 23.59 11.18 26.16
N ASN A 278 23.12 10.27 27.01
CA ASN A 278 23.38 8.84 26.91
C ASN A 278 22.13 8.04 27.27
N GLY A 279 21.93 6.91 26.61
CA GLY A 279 20.77 6.05 26.79
C GLY A 279 20.70 4.97 25.72
N GLU A 280 19.48 4.50 25.47
CA GLU A 280 19.22 3.48 24.46
C GLU A 280 17.94 3.78 23.68
N VAL A 281 17.95 3.36 22.42
CA VAL A 281 16.77 3.28 21.57
C VAL A 281 16.29 1.84 21.57
N ARG A 282 15.04 1.59 21.96
CA ARG A 282 14.43 0.25 22.05
C ARG A 282 13.32 0.10 21.02
N PHE A 283 13.25 -1.06 20.39
CA PHE A 283 12.24 -1.39 19.39
C PHE A 283 11.21 -2.35 19.97
N PHE A 284 9.94 -2.09 19.71
CA PHE A 284 8.84 -2.97 20.13
C PHE A 284 7.96 -3.32 18.94
N ASP A 285 7.47 -4.56 18.90
CA ASP A 285 6.42 -4.95 17.97
C ASP A 285 5.05 -4.34 18.38
N GLN A 286 4.01 -4.66 17.62
CA GLN A 286 2.67 -4.12 17.84
C GLN A 286 1.96 -4.67 19.09
N GLY A 287 2.41 -5.83 19.61
CA GLY A 287 1.61 -6.65 20.54
C GLY A 287 0.33 -7.19 19.89
N SER A 288 -0.50 -7.91 20.66
CA SER A 288 -1.79 -8.39 20.13
C SER A 288 -2.86 -8.55 21.21
N GLY A 289 -4.02 -7.92 21.06
CA GLY A 289 -5.11 -8.00 22.03
C GLY A 289 -4.67 -7.59 23.44
N SER A 290 -4.55 -8.55 24.35
CA SER A 290 -4.04 -8.34 25.72
C SER A 290 -2.53 -8.61 25.88
N GLN A 291 -1.87 -9.14 24.85
CA GLN A 291 -0.43 -9.40 24.86
C GLN A 291 0.33 -8.09 24.65
N ALA A 292 1.27 -7.81 25.55
CA ALA A 292 2.16 -6.67 25.47
C ALA A 292 3.01 -6.70 24.19
N GLY A 293 3.41 -5.53 23.71
CA GLY A 293 4.45 -5.42 22.69
C GLY A 293 5.75 -6.03 23.20
N SER A 294 6.39 -6.86 22.38
CA SER A 294 7.65 -7.51 22.73
C SER A 294 8.84 -6.80 22.07
N PRO A 295 10.05 -6.87 22.66
CA PRO A 295 11.25 -6.33 22.04
C PRO A 295 11.46 -6.91 20.63
N LEU A 296 11.70 -6.04 19.66
CA LEU A 296 11.73 -6.39 18.25
C LEU A 296 13.17 -6.37 17.71
N GLU A 297 13.68 -7.55 17.34
CA GLU A 297 15.01 -7.70 16.75
C GLU A 297 15.06 -7.11 15.34
N LEU A 298 15.94 -6.13 15.12
CA LEU A 298 16.13 -5.46 13.82
C LEU A 298 17.60 -5.45 13.42
N GLY A 299 17.86 -5.60 12.13
CA GLY A 299 19.17 -5.33 11.56
C GLY A 299 19.48 -3.83 11.62
N ILE A 300 20.67 -3.45 12.07
CA ILE A 300 21.09 -2.05 12.22
C ILE A 300 22.23 -1.74 11.24
N GLY A 301 22.16 -0.58 10.59
CA GLY A 301 23.16 -0.12 9.63
C GLY A 301 23.23 -1.02 8.41
N ASP A 302 24.33 -1.76 8.27
CA ASP A 302 24.52 -2.74 7.19
C ASP A 302 23.83 -4.10 7.46
N GLY A 303 23.19 -4.25 8.63
CA GLY A 303 22.46 -5.46 9.02
C GLY A 303 23.33 -6.56 9.60
N THR A 304 24.63 -6.33 9.79
CA THR A 304 25.52 -7.29 10.48
C THR A 304 25.24 -7.40 11.97
N THR A 305 24.71 -6.32 12.56
CA THR A 305 24.24 -6.30 13.94
C THR A 305 22.72 -6.40 13.94
N VAL A 306 22.19 -7.39 14.65
CA VAL A 306 20.76 -7.52 14.93
C VAL A 306 20.57 -7.32 16.42
N ALA A 307 19.74 -6.35 16.80
CA ALA A 307 19.48 -6.04 18.21
C ALA A 307 18.06 -5.49 18.42
N PRO A 308 17.48 -5.68 19.63
CA PRO A 308 16.19 -5.09 20.00
C PRO A 308 16.35 -3.70 20.62
N ALA A 309 17.61 -3.29 20.89
CA ALA A 309 17.96 -1.99 21.41
C ALA A 309 19.37 -1.58 20.96
N VAL A 310 19.59 -0.27 20.80
CA VAL A 310 20.87 0.33 20.40
C VAL A 310 21.21 1.48 21.34
N GLU A 311 22.41 1.46 21.93
CA GLU A 311 22.86 2.56 22.78
C GLU A 311 23.16 3.82 21.96
N TYR A 312 22.83 4.98 22.53
CA TYR A 312 23.22 6.28 22.00
C TYR A 312 24.13 7.01 22.98
N ASN A 313 25.08 7.76 22.42
CA ASN A 313 25.99 8.57 23.20
C ASN A 313 26.35 9.84 22.42
N ILE A 314 25.67 10.94 22.73
CA ILE A 314 25.61 12.11 21.87
C ILE A 314 26.31 13.29 22.58
N PRO A 315 27.42 13.81 22.03
CA PRO A 315 28.08 15.00 22.55
C PRO A 315 27.14 16.22 22.63
N PRO A 316 27.44 17.23 23.46
CA PRO A 316 26.69 18.47 23.52
C PRO A 316 26.42 19.06 22.14
N ARG A 317 25.16 19.46 21.89
CA ARG A 317 24.71 20.06 20.63
C ARG A 317 24.88 19.21 19.37
N SER A 318 25.38 17.99 19.49
CA SER A 318 25.61 17.09 18.37
C SER A 318 24.35 16.27 18.04
N PHE A 319 24.51 15.29 17.15
CA PHE A 319 23.50 14.33 16.77
C PHE A 319 24.08 12.92 16.71
N GLN A 320 23.21 11.92 16.69
CA GLN A 320 23.54 10.56 16.30
C GLN A 320 22.42 10.05 15.38
N LYS A 321 22.80 9.40 14.28
CA LYS A 321 21.87 8.72 13.38
C LYS A 321 21.98 7.21 13.58
N ILE A 322 20.84 6.55 13.72
CA ILE A 322 20.73 5.08 13.80
C ILE A 322 19.80 4.66 12.65
N ALA A 323 20.29 3.80 11.76
CA ALA A 323 19.51 3.33 10.62
C ALA A 323 19.14 1.87 10.81
N THR A 324 17.90 1.49 10.51
CA THR A 324 17.58 0.08 10.30
C THR A 324 18.10 -0.37 8.94
N ALA A 325 18.47 -1.64 8.82
CA ALA A 325 19.07 -2.19 7.61
C ALA A 325 18.04 -2.47 6.49
N GLY A 326 16.74 -2.44 6.78
CA GLY A 326 15.70 -2.73 5.80
C GLY A 326 15.68 -4.18 5.33
N ASN A 327 16.32 -5.07 6.08
CA ASN A 327 16.55 -6.46 5.71
C ASN A 327 15.87 -7.44 6.65
N ALA A 328 14.82 -7.01 7.38
CA ALA A 328 14.04 -7.89 8.23
C ALA A 328 13.60 -9.14 7.46
N THR A 329 13.78 -10.29 8.10
CA THR A 329 13.32 -11.58 7.63
C THR A 329 12.38 -12.23 8.63
N ALA A 330 11.60 -13.19 8.13
CA ALA A 330 10.81 -14.11 8.92
C ALA A 330 10.85 -15.50 8.26
N SER A 331 10.80 -16.54 9.09
CA SER A 331 10.56 -17.92 8.67
C SER A 331 9.20 -18.45 9.12
N GLU A 332 8.47 -17.67 9.91
CA GLU A 332 7.18 -18.06 10.47
C GLU A 332 6.24 -16.85 10.48
N VAL A 333 4.97 -17.08 10.13
CA VAL A 333 3.92 -16.06 10.14
C VAL A 333 2.71 -16.62 10.87
N PRO A 334 2.32 -16.05 12.03
CA PRO A 334 1.11 -16.49 12.71
C PRO A 334 -0.13 -16.13 11.88
N PHE A 335 -1.13 -17.00 11.88
CA PHE A 335 -2.41 -16.77 11.21
C PHE A 335 -3.62 -17.05 12.10
N ALA A 336 -4.71 -16.34 11.81
CA ALA A 336 -6.04 -16.65 12.29
C ALA A 336 -7.01 -16.56 11.11
N VAL A 337 -7.76 -17.62 10.88
CA VAL A 337 -8.65 -17.81 9.73
C VAL A 337 -10.07 -18.02 10.24
N ASN A 338 -10.98 -17.10 9.91
CA ASN A 338 -12.42 -17.34 10.06
C ASN A 338 -12.92 -18.10 8.82
N ARG A 339 -13.00 -17.42 7.66
CA ARG A 339 -13.29 -18.05 6.36
C ARG A 339 -12.08 -18.15 5.45
N GLY A 340 -11.20 -17.16 5.48
CA GLY A 340 -9.93 -17.23 4.77
C GLY A 340 -8.91 -16.25 5.34
N ALA A 341 -7.69 -16.34 4.85
CA ALA A 341 -6.63 -15.36 5.03
C ALA A 341 -5.67 -15.43 3.85
N SER A 342 -5.03 -14.31 3.51
CA SER A 342 -4.03 -14.23 2.45
C SER A 342 -2.72 -13.66 3.01
N PHE A 343 -1.61 -14.27 2.63
CA PHE A 343 -0.25 -13.85 3.00
C PHE A 343 0.60 -13.80 1.74
N SER A 344 1.54 -12.88 1.65
CA SER A 344 2.44 -12.80 0.51
C SER A 344 3.86 -12.58 0.97
N THR A 345 4.80 -13.27 0.32
CA THR A 345 6.21 -12.94 0.47
C THR A 345 6.50 -11.59 -0.20
N PRO A 346 7.39 -10.75 0.34
CA PRO A 346 7.60 -9.40 -0.17
C PRO A 346 8.37 -9.28 -1.50
N GLY A 347 9.12 -10.32 -1.91
CA GLY A 347 9.89 -10.31 -3.17
C GLY A 347 11.11 -9.39 -3.20
N GLY A 348 11.50 -8.85 -2.04
CA GLY A 348 12.44 -7.73 -1.93
C GLY A 348 13.93 -8.08 -1.94
N GLY A 349 14.30 -9.36 -1.86
CA GLY A 349 15.69 -9.78 -1.79
C GLY A 349 16.44 -9.78 -3.13
N VAL A 350 17.76 -9.71 -3.04
CA VAL A 350 18.68 -9.71 -4.21
C VAL A 350 19.11 -11.11 -4.65
N THR A 351 18.86 -12.13 -3.83
CA THR A 351 19.14 -13.55 -4.13
C THR A 351 17.83 -14.32 -4.15
N GLN A 352 17.59 -15.08 -5.22
CA GLN A 352 16.41 -15.94 -5.27
C GLN A 352 16.50 -16.98 -4.17
N ILE A 353 15.40 -17.15 -3.45
CA ILE A 353 15.26 -18.24 -2.49
C ILE A 353 14.10 -19.14 -2.91
N SER A 354 14.25 -20.43 -2.63
CA SER A 354 13.25 -21.44 -2.92
C SER A 354 13.21 -22.47 -1.80
N GLY A 355 12.03 -23.03 -1.57
CA GLY A 355 11.79 -24.01 -0.52
C GLY A 355 10.37 -24.52 -0.61
N TRP A 356 9.74 -24.73 0.54
CA TRP A 356 8.34 -25.10 0.66
C TRP A 356 7.72 -24.43 1.88
N ALA A 357 6.40 -24.53 2.04
CA ALA A 357 5.70 -23.98 3.20
C ALA A 357 4.69 -24.97 3.78
N SER A 358 4.46 -24.87 5.09
CA SER A 358 3.37 -25.57 5.78
C SER A 358 2.54 -24.59 6.61
N ALA A 359 1.23 -24.78 6.63
CA ALA A 359 0.32 -24.08 7.53
C ALA A 359 -0.17 -25.06 8.60
N ASP A 360 0.36 -24.88 9.81
CA ASP A 360 0.14 -25.78 10.95
C ASP A 360 -0.84 -25.14 11.92
N THR A 361 -1.97 -25.81 12.14
CA THR A 361 -3.02 -25.27 13.00
C THR A 361 -2.84 -25.72 14.44
N VAL A 362 -3.22 -24.86 15.39
CA VAL A 362 -3.23 -25.19 16.82
C VAL A 362 -4.21 -26.33 17.13
N ALA A 363 -5.32 -26.41 16.40
CA ALA A 363 -6.32 -27.48 16.53
C ALA A 363 -6.02 -28.62 15.55
N LEU A 364 -5.45 -29.73 16.05
CA LEU A 364 -4.92 -30.83 15.22
C LEU A 364 -5.95 -31.55 14.34
N ASP A 365 -7.25 -31.35 14.56
CA ASP A 365 -8.35 -31.90 13.77
C ASP A 365 -8.92 -30.92 12.73
N ALA A 366 -8.52 -29.65 12.78
CA ALA A 366 -8.96 -28.64 11.82
C ALA A 366 -8.45 -28.97 10.41
N ARG A 367 -9.28 -28.74 9.39
CA ARG A 367 -8.88 -28.93 7.99
C ARG A 367 -8.89 -27.59 7.27
N LEU A 368 -7.72 -27.24 6.74
CA LEU A 368 -7.57 -26.12 5.82
C LEU A 368 -7.48 -26.64 4.38
N THR A 369 -7.92 -25.81 3.46
CA THR A 369 -7.55 -25.90 2.04
C THR A 369 -6.88 -24.58 1.64
N GLY A 370 -6.29 -24.53 0.45
CA GLY A 370 -5.63 -23.32 0.01
C GLY A 370 -5.16 -23.33 -1.42
N LEU A 371 -4.60 -22.18 -1.79
CA LEU A 371 -4.06 -21.88 -3.10
C LEU A 371 -2.75 -21.13 -2.89
N GLU A 372 -1.75 -21.49 -3.67
CA GLU A 372 -0.53 -20.72 -3.87
C GLU A 372 -0.65 -19.93 -5.17
N ILE A 373 -0.30 -18.65 -5.18
CA ILE A 373 -0.14 -17.85 -6.40
C ILE A 373 1.31 -17.40 -6.48
N LEU A 374 2.03 -17.89 -7.49
CA LEU A 374 3.39 -17.49 -7.79
C LEU A 374 3.37 -16.36 -8.81
N GLN A 375 4.01 -15.25 -8.50
CA GLN A 375 4.12 -14.11 -9.40
C GLN A 375 5.59 -13.90 -9.77
N TYR A 376 5.84 -13.58 -11.04
CA TYR A 376 7.15 -13.16 -11.54
C TYR A 376 7.07 -11.75 -12.12
N ARG A 377 7.90 -10.86 -11.57
CA ARG A 377 8.02 -9.46 -11.95
C ARG A 377 9.45 -9.15 -12.36
N GLN A 378 9.61 -8.45 -13.48
CA GLN A 378 10.92 -8.02 -13.96
C GLN A 378 10.83 -6.62 -14.54
N THR A 379 11.84 -5.78 -14.26
CA THR A 379 11.91 -4.39 -14.76
C THR A 379 10.65 -3.56 -14.46
N GLY A 380 10.02 -3.78 -13.29
CA GLY A 380 8.82 -3.07 -12.88
C GLY A 380 7.51 -3.54 -13.53
N VAL A 381 7.53 -4.62 -14.33
CA VAL A 381 6.34 -5.19 -14.98
C VAL A 381 6.09 -6.61 -14.47
N THR A 382 4.86 -6.90 -14.05
CA THR A 382 4.43 -8.28 -13.78
C THR A 382 4.30 -9.04 -15.10
N GLN A 383 5.14 -10.06 -15.29
CA GLN A 383 5.19 -10.84 -16.52
C GLN A 383 4.29 -12.06 -16.48
N SER A 384 4.15 -12.68 -15.31
CA SER A 384 3.39 -13.92 -15.18
C SER A 384 2.86 -14.14 -13.77
N GLU A 385 1.73 -14.85 -13.68
CA GLU A 385 1.16 -15.39 -12.45
C GLU A 385 0.68 -16.82 -12.67
N ALA A 386 0.95 -17.73 -11.72
CA ALA A 386 0.50 -19.11 -11.76
C ALA A 386 -0.15 -19.52 -10.44
N GLY A 387 -1.36 -20.09 -10.54
CA GLY A 387 -2.11 -20.61 -9.41
C GLY A 387 -1.85 -22.10 -9.25
N VAL A 388 -1.43 -22.52 -8.06
CA VAL A 388 -1.18 -23.91 -7.68
C VAL A 388 -2.06 -24.23 -6.49
N LEU A 389 -3.07 -25.08 -6.68
CA LEU A 389 -3.92 -25.53 -5.59
C LEU A 389 -3.11 -26.38 -4.63
N ALA A 390 -3.38 -26.25 -3.32
CA ALA A 390 -2.75 -27.09 -2.33
C ALA A 390 -3.03 -28.58 -2.65
N PRO A 391 -1.99 -29.41 -2.82
CA PRO A 391 -2.18 -30.78 -3.29
C PRO A 391 -2.57 -31.72 -2.14
N PRO A 392 -3.44 -32.72 -2.34
CA PRO A 392 -3.63 -33.81 -1.38
C PRO A 392 -2.37 -34.70 -1.26
N LEU A 393 -2.32 -35.49 -0.18
CA LEU A 393 -1.35 -36.57 -0.01
C LEU A 393 -1.50 -37.62 -1.11
N ARG A 394 -0.39 -38.03 -1.73
CA ARG A 394 -0.35 -39.04 -2.77
C ARG A 394 0.80 -40.01 -2.57
N GLN A 395 0.56 -41.30 -2.84
CA GLN A 395 1.62 -42.31 -2.95
C GLN A 395 2.04 -42.54 -4.40
N SER A 396 1.22 -42.20 -5.37
CA SER A 396 1.54 -42.33 -6.79
C SER A 396 0.81 -41.27 -7.60
N GLY A 397 1.30 -41.02 -8.81
CA GLY A 397 0.69 -40.06 -9.71
C GLY A 397 1.35 -40.04 -11.08
N GLY A 398 0.66 -39.42 -12.03
CA GLY A 398 1.12 -39.20 -13.40
C GLY A 398 0.89 -37.77 -13.85
N LEU A 399 1.81 -37.23 -14.63
CA LEU A 399 1.68 -35.90 -15.24
C LEU A 399 2.38 -35.86 -16.60
N LEU A 400 1.90 -35.00 -17.50
CA LEU A 400 2.60 -34.71 -18.73
C LEU A 400 3.73 -33.71 -18.46
N VAL A 401 4.94 -34.04 -18.90
CA VAL A 401 6.07 -33.12 -18.91
C VAL A 401 6.60 -32.93 -20.32
N GLU A 402 7.01 -31.70 -20.61
CA GLU A 402 7.59 -31.30 -21.89
C GLU A 402 8.90 -30.58 -21.62
N VAL A 403 9.96 -30.99 -22.31
CA VAL A 403 11.26 -30.32 -22.26
C VAL A 403 11.61 -29.89 -23.67
N THR A 404 11.70 -28.59 -23.90
CA THR A 404 12.14 -28.00 -25.17
C THR A 404 13.17 -26.90 -24.90
N ASP A 405 13.61 -26.20 -25.94
CA ASP A 405 14.41 -24.97 -25.80
C ASP A 405 13.63 -23.84 -25.12
N LYS A 406 12.29 -23.84 -25.23
CA LYS A 406 11.39 -22.85 -24.64
C LYS A 406 10.65 -23.33 -23.39
N ILE A 407 10.50 -24.63 -23.18
CA ILE A 407 9.67 -25.21 -22.10
C ILE A 407 10.53 -25.99 -21.12
N ARG A 408 10.35 -25.72 -19.83
CA ARG A 408 10.83 -26.58 -18.74
C ARG A 408 9.71 -26.90 -17.78
N SER A 409 9.72 -28.12 -17.24
CA SER A 409 8.82 -28.51 -16.15
C SER A 409 9.61 -28.69 -14.85
N LEU A 410 9.09 -28.12 -13.77
CA LEU A 410 9.58 -28.29 -12.40
C LEU A 410 8.62 -29.22 -11.66
N ILE A 411 9.16 -30.17 -10.91
CA ILE A 411 8.41 -30.96 -9.93
C ILE A 411 8.91 -30.64 -8.53
N ALA A 412 8.01 -30.54 -7.56
CA ALA A 412 8.32 -30.31 -6.15
C ALA A 412 7.55 -31.30 -5.27
N ILE A 413 8.26 -31.93 -4.33
CA ILE A 413 7.78 -33.00 -3.47
C ILE A 413 8.15 -32.67 -2.03
N ALA A 414 7.16 -32.48 -1.17
CA ALA A 414 7.37 -32.31 0.27
C ALA A 414 7.03 -33.61 1.00
N ASN A 415 7.92 -34.01 1.91
CA ASN A 415 7.78 -35.21 2.72
C ASN A 415 7.28 -34.85 4.13
N PRO A 416 5.99 -35.08 4.44
CA PRO A 416 5.43 -34.79 5.77
C PRO A 416 5.76 -35.89 6.80
N ASN A 417 6.42 -36.97 6.40
CA ASN A 417 6.70 -38.10 7.27
C ASN A 417 7.96 -37.86 8.10
N ASN A 418 8.05 -38.54 9.25
CA ASN A 418 9.24 -38.57 10.10
C ASN A 418 10.30 -39.58 9.63
N GLN A 419 10.17 -40.10 8.42
CA GLN A 419 11.08 -41.04 7.77
C GLN A 419 11.38 -40.57 6.36
N ASP A 420 12.58 -40.89 5.87
CA ASP A 420 12.94 -40.66 4.48
C ASP A 420 12.01 -41.44 3.54
N VAL A 421 11.60 -40.79 2.45
CA VAL A 421 10.73 -41.39 1.44
C VAL A 421 11.51 -41.61 0.15
N ALA A 422 11.48 -42.84 -0.36
CA ALA A 422 11.97 -43.14 -1.70
C ALA A 422 10.85 -42.85 -2.70
N VAL A 423 11.14 -42.07 -3.73
CA VAL A 423 10.23 -41.77 -4.84
C VAL A 423 10.85 -42.27 -6.13
N ASP A 424 10.22 -43.29 -6.70
CA ASP A 424 10.63 -43.91 -7.96
C ASP A 424 9.91 -43.23 -9.13
N PHE A 425 10.69 -42.65 -10.04
CA PHE A 425 10.20 -42.02 -11.27
C PHE A 425 10.46 -42.91 -12.48
N TYR A 426 9.52 -42.94 -13.42
CA TYR A 426 9.73 -43.51 -14.74
C TYR A 426 8.98 -42.71 -15.79
N LEU A 427 9.49 -42.71 -17.01
CA LEU A 427 8.92 -41.97 -18.14
C LEU A 427 8.23 -42.94 -19.07
N THR A 428 7.05 -42.59 -19.57
CA THR A 428 6.34 -43.36 -20.59
C THR A 428 6.11 -42.48 -21.82
N ASP A 429 6.36 -43.03 -23.02
CA ASP A 429 6.03 -42.37 -24.28
C ASP A 429 4.54 -42.50 -24.64
N ASP A 430 4.11 -41.86 -25.73
CA ASP A 430 2.74 -41.89 -26.24
C ASP A 430 2.30 -43.27 -26.77
N ALA A 431 3.24 -44.19 -26.97
CA ALA A 431 2.97 -45.58 -27.35
C ALA A 431 2.84 -46.53 -26.13
N GLY A 432 3.06 -46.04 -24.91
CA GLY A 432 3.00 -46.85 -23.69
C GLY A 432 4.31 -47.57 -23.34
N THR A 433 5.44 -47.17 -23.92
CA THR A 433 6.76 -47.74 -23.60
C THR A 433 7.41 -46.97 -22.46
N SER A 434 7.68 -47.65 -21.35
CA SER A 434 8.30 -47.04 -20.16
C SER A 434 9.82 -47.21 -20.12
N THR A 435 10.49 -46.21 -19.54
CA THR A 435 11.91 -46.31 -19.15
C THR A 435 12.07 -47.17 -17.89
N GLY A 436 13.32 -47.51 -17.55
CA GLY A 436 13.63 -47.99 -16.21
C GLY A 436 13.36 -46.90 -15.16
N SER A 437 13.06 -47.32 -13.92
CA SER A 437 12.82 -46.39 -12.83
C SER A 437 14.11 -45.78 -12.29
N VAL A 438 14.03 -44.53 -11.87
CA VAL A 438 15.07 -43.79 -11.16
C VAL A 438 14.52 -43.34 -9.82
N SER A 439 15.23 -43.65 -8.74
CA SER A 439 14.79 -43.36 -7.38
C SER A 439 15.45 -42.10 -6.83
N VAL A 440 14.67 -41.28 -6.13
CA VAL A 440 15.12 -40.12 -5.35
C VAL A 440 14.68 -40.30 -3.90
N THR A 441 15.58 -40.00 -2.97
CA THR A 441 15.24 -39.95 -1.54
C THR A 441 14.85 -38.53 -1.14
N VAL A 442 13.66 -38.36 -0.58
CA VAL A 442 13.21 -37.12 0.05
C VAL A 442 13.36 -37.27 1.57
N PRO A 443 14.23 -36.48 2.24
CA PRO A 443 14.46 -36.61 3.67
C PRO A 443 13.19 -36.45 4.52
N ALA A 444 13.16 -37.04 5.70
CA ALA A 444 12.09 -36.81 6.70
C ALA A 444 11.88 -35.30 6.97
N GLY A 445 10.66 -34.80 6.81
CA GLY A 445 10.36 -33.37 6.95
C GLY A 445 11.06 -32.47 5.92
N GLY A 446 11.60 -33.03 4.84
CA GLY A 446 12.31 -32.30 3.80
C GLY A 446 11.52 -32.14 2.51
N GLN A 447 12.16 -31.53 1.52
CA GLN A 447 11.60 -31.31 0.18
C GLN A 447 12.61 -31.67 -0.90
N TYR A 448 12.11 -32.17 -2.02
CA TYR A 448 12.85 -32.34 -3.26
C TYR A 448 12.18 -31.50 -4.34
N SER A 449 12.95 -30.62 -5.00
CA SER A 449 12.48 -29.91 -6.19
C SER A 449 13.56 -29.88 -7.26
N ALA A 450 13.18 -30.15 -8.49
CA ALA A 450 14.11 -30.18 -9.63
C ALA A 450 13.37 -29.94 -10.94
N PHE A 451 14.08 -29.37 -11.93
CA PHE A 451 13.61 -29.42 -13.30
C PHE A 451 13.74 -30.86 -13.80
N VAL A 452 12.68 -31.38 -14.41
CA VAL A 452 12.62 -32.79 -14.83
C VAL A 452 13.63 -33.13 -15.95
N ALA A 453 14.16 -32.11 -16.62
CA ALA A 453 15.24 -32.24 -17.61
C ALA A 453 16.59 -32.57 -16.96
N ASP A 454 16.77 -32.25 -15.68
CA ASP A 454 18.02 -32.44 -14.96
C ASP A 454 18.09 -33.85 -14.34
N ALA A 455 19.32 -34.31 -14.10
CA ALA A 455 19.54 -35.54 -13.37
C ALA A 455 18.94 -35.42 -11.95
N PRO A 456 18.29 -36.48 -11.42
CA PRO A 456 18.34 -37.85 -11.93
C PRO A 456 17.17 -38.23 -12.88
N ILE A 457 16.10 -37.43 -13.00
CA ILE A 457 14.93 -37.75 -13.86
C ILE A 457 15.30 -37.71 -15.35
N SER A 458 16.03 -36.68 -15.78
CA SER A 458 16.65 -36.57 -17.12
C SER A 458 15.69 -36.74 -18.32
N VAL A 459 14.56 -36.03 -18.35
CA VAL A 459 13.64 -36.05 -19.49
C VAL A 459 14.34 -35.51 -20.76
N PRO A 460 14.37 -36.25 -21.88
CA PRO A 460 15.03 -35.81 -23.11
C PRO A 460 14.42 -34.55 -23.72
N THR A 461 15.27 -33.65 -24.21
CA THR A 461 14.82 -32.44 -24.93
C THR A 461 14.13 -32.80 -26.25
N GLY A 462 13.09 -32.03 -26.59
CA GLY A 462 12.31 -32.17 -27.83
C GLY A 462 11.21 -33.23 -27.75
N GLN A 463 10.98 -33.84 -26.58
CA GLN A 463 10.01 -34.91 -26.41
C GLN A 463 9.07 -34.63 -25.23
N ALA A 464 7.80 -34.95 -25.42
CA ALA A 464 6.83 -35.00 -24.35
C ALA A 464 6.80 -36.42 -23.76
N ARG A 465 6.67 -36.52 -22.44
CA ARG A 465 6.64 -37.79 -21.71
C ARG A 465 5.60 -37.72 -20.60
N ALA A 466 4.92 -38.84 -20.35
CA ALA A 466 4.23 -39.02 -19.08
C ALA A 466 5.29 -39.33 -18.02
N LEU A 467 5.46 -38.43 -17.06
CA LEU A 467 6.25 -38.66 -15.86
C LEU A 467 5.35 -39.32 -14.82
N ASN A 468 5.67 -40.55 -14.45
CA ASN A 468 4.97 -41.31 -13.44
C ASN A 468 5.87 -41.45 -12.21
N PHE A 469 5.27 -41.41 -11.02
CA PHE A 469 6.00 -41.60 -9.77
C PHE A 469 5.28 -42.55 -8.80
N ASN A 470 6.07 -43.27 -8.00
CA ASN A 470 5.61 -44.09 -6.90
C ASN A 470 6.48 -43.80 -5.65
N ALA A 471 5.86 -43.35 -4.57
CA ALA A 471 6.49 -43.04 -3.31
C ALA A 471 6.28 -44.16 -2.28
N SER A 472 7.30 -44.46 -1.50
CA SER A 472 7.23 -45.50 -0.45
C SER A 472 6.28 -45.15 0.70
N LEU A 473 6.00 -43.86 0.92
CA LEU A 473 5.00 -43.30 1.84
C LEU A 473 4.29 -42.12 1.16
N PRO A 474 3.08 -41.72 1.61
CA PRO A 474 2.38 -40.58 1.03
C PRO A 474 3.17 -39.27 1.16
N VAL A 475 3.22 -38.50 0.08
CA VAL A 475 3.91 -37.20 -0.05
C VAL A 475 2.99 -36.15 -0.68
N PHE A 476 3.35 -34.87 -0.53
CA PHE A 476 2.69 -33.77 -1.24
C PHE A 476 3.47 -33.44 -2.50
N VAL A 477 2.80 -33.33 -3.65
CA VAL A 477 3.44 -33.10 -4.94
C VAL A 477 2.76 -31.95 -5.68
N SER A 478 3.56 -31.01 -6.18
CA SER A 478 3.13 -29.97 -7.12
C SER A 478 4.08 -29.92 -8.33
N ALA A 479 3.60 -29.35 -9.43
CA ALA A 479 4.40 -29.20 -10.63
C ALA A 479 4.07 -27.89 -11.35
N LEU A 480 5.10 -27.29 -11.94
CA LEU A 480 5.05 -26.01 -12.63
C LEU A 480 5.66 -26.14 -14.02
N ARG A 481 5.10 -25.41 -14.98
CA ARG A 481 5.61 -25.25 -16.33
C ARG A 481 6.15 -23.84 -16.49
N PHE A 482 7.36 -23.74 -16.99
CA PHE A 482 8.04 -22.50 -17.35
C PHE A 482 8.14 -22.45 -18.87
N PHE A 483 7.55 -21.43 -19.48
CA PHE A 483 7.60 -21.19 -20.91
C PHE A 483 8.23 -19.85 -21.22
N THR A 484 9.35 -19.86 -21.92
CA THR A 484 9.99 -18.65 -22.42
C THR A 484 9.34 -18.26 -23.75
N ASN A 485 8.67 -17.12 -23.76
CA ASN A 485 7.99 -16.62 -24.96
C ASN A 485 8.96 -15.94 -25.95
N GLU A 486 8.41 -15.42 -27.05
CA GLU A 486 9.16 -14.73 -28.10
C GLU A 486 9.82 -13.42 -27.63
N ARG A 487 9.41 -12.87 -26.48
CA ARG A 487 9.97 -11.66 -25.85
C ARG A 487 11.04 -11.99 -24.80
N ASN A 488 11.35 -13.26 -24.59
CA ASN A 488 12.15 -13.77 -23.45
C ASN A 488 11.51 -13.54 -22.07
N ASP A 489 10.20 -13.27 -22.02
CA ASP A 489 9.46 -13.28 -20.76
C ASP A 489 9.25 -14.75 -20.32
N SER A 490 9.28 -15.01 -19.01
CA SER A 490 9.02 -16.34 -18.44
C SER A 490 7.56 -16.43 -18.00
N LEU A 491 6.76 -17.21 -18.73
CA LEU A 491 5.36 -17.50 -18.41
C LEU A 491 5.27 -18.79 -17.58
N LEU A 492 4.58 -18.70 -16.45
CA LEU A 492 4.37 -19.75 -15.46
C LEU A 492 2.96 -20.31 -15.61
N SER A 493 2.80 -21.63 -15.52
CA SER A 493 1.50 -22.27 -15.36
C SER A 493 1.61 -23.53 -14.49
N SER A 494 0.57 -23.91 -13.77
CA SER A 494 0.56 -25.17 -13.03
C SER A 494 0.39 -26.37 -13.96
N ILE A 495 0.99 -27.50 -13.58
CA ILE A 495 0.78 -28.79 -14.22
C ILE A 495 -0.04 -29.67 -13.27
N PRO A 496 -1.32 -29.93 -13.58
CA PRO A 496 -2.14 -30.84 -12.80
C PRO A 496 -1.55 -32.25 -12.72
N ILE A 497 -1.79 -32.94 -11.60
CA ILE A 497 -1.27 -34.28 -11.32
C ILE A 497 -2.43 -35.26 -11.18
N ALA A 498 -2.43 -36.30 -12.01
CA ALA A 498 -3.41 -37.37 -12.01
C ALA A 498 -3.20 -38.31 -10.82
N ASP A 499 -4.29 -38.70 -10.14
CA ASP A 499 -4.28 -39.65 -9.01
C ASP A 499 -4.55 -41.08 -9.47
N ASN A 500 -3.60 -41.99 -9.26
CA ASN A 500 -3.67 -43.37 -9.78
C ASN A 500 -4.67 -44.25 -9.01
N ALA A 501 -5.07 -43.84 -7.80
CA ALA A 501 -6.00 -44.61 -6.99
C ALA A 501 -7.46 -44.48 -7.44
N ASN A 502 -7.81 -43.39 -8.13
CA ASN A 502 -9.20 -43.02 -8.44
C ASN A 502 -9.36 -42.68 -9.93
N VAL A 503 -9.58 -43.71 -10.74
CA VAL A 503 -9.88 -43.55 -12.16
C VAL A 503 -11.36 -43.21 -12.35
N ALA A 504 -11.64 -42.05 -12.92
CA ALA A 504 -13.01 -41.67 -13.26
C ALA A 504 -13.56 -42.57 -14.38
N THR A 505 -14.87 -42.81 -14.37
CA THR A 505 -15.60 -43.49 -15.46
C THR A 505 -16.70 -42.60 -16.05
N GLU A 506 -16.83 -41.39 -15.50
CA GLU A 506 -17.82 -40.39 -15.89
C GLU A 506 -17.22 -39.39 -16.88
N VAL A 507 -18.09 -38.56 -17.47
CA VAL A 507 -17.65 -37.47 -18.34
C VAL A 507 -16.90 -36.43 -17.53
N VAL A 508 -15.70 -36.08 -17.98
CA VAL A 508 -14.90 -34.97 -17.43
C VAL A 508 -15.09 -33.75 -18.33
N VAL A 509 -15.29 -32.58 -17.75
CA VAL A 509 -15.51 -31.33 -18.50
C VAL A 509 -14.49 -30.29 -18.10
N ILE A 510 -13.82 -29.69 -19.08
CA ILE A 510 -13.07 -28.45 -18.90
C ILE A 510 -14.06 -27.30 -19.11
N PRO A 511 -14.31 -26.45 -18.09
CA PRO A 511 -15.39 -25.45 -18.13
C PRO A 511 -15.18 -24.31 -19.13
N ASP A 512 -13.96 -24.16 -19.66
CA ASP A 512 -13.63 -23.08 -20.58
C ASP A 512 -12.62 -23.53 -21.65
N PHE A 513 -12.76 -23.00 -22.86
CA PHE A 513 -11.74 -23.05 -23.90
C PHE A 513 -11.88 -21.84 -24.83
N ALA A 514 -10.80 -21.53 -25.54
CA ALA A 514 -10.79 -20.49 -26.56
C ALA A 514 -10.03 -20.95 -27.81
N ASP A 515 -10.57 -20.63 -28.99
CA ASP A 515 -9.93 -20.85 -30.29
C ASP A 515 -10.25 -19.70 -31.26
N GLY A 516 -9.25 -19.26 -32.02
CA GLY A 516 -9.39 -18.16 -33.00
C GLY A 516 -9.07 -16.77 -32.42
N ALA A 517 -8.93 -15.77 -33.31
CA ALA A 517 -8.56 -14.40 -32.96
C ALA A 517 -7.28 -14.31 -32.08
N GLY A 518 -6.29 -15.16 -32.36
CA GLY A 518 -5.04 -15.24 -31.60
C GLY A 518 -5.10 -16.17 -30.37
N TRP A 519 -6.25 -16.77 -30.06
CA TRP A 519 -6.40 -17.76 -29.01
C TRP A 519 -6.26 -19.19 -29.53
N SER A 520 -5.70 -20.07 -28.72
CA SER A 520 -5.68 -21.53 -28.96
C SER A 520 -5.68 -22.30 -27.65
N SER A 521 -6.10 -23.55 -27.72
CA SER A 521 -6.23 -24.46 -26.58
C SER A 521 -5.47 -25.76 -26.83
N LYS A 522 -4.68 -26.19 -25.84
CA LYS A 522 -3.98 -27.48 -25.82
C LYS A 522 -4.64 -28.40 -24.82
N VAL A 523 -5.38 -29.39 -25.30
CA VAL A 523 -6.00 -30.43 -24.46
C VAL A 523 -4.98 -31.51 -24.19
N ILE A 524 -4.76 -31.81 -22.90
CA ILE A 524 -3.82 -32.81 -22.42
C ILE A 524 -4.60 -33.85 -21.62
N LEU A 525 -4.48 -35.11 -22.04
CA LEU A 525 -5.07 -36.26 -21.39
C LEU A 525 -3.95 -37.15 -20.85
N VAL A 526 -4.04 -37.56 -19.59
CA VAL A 526 -3.07 -38.45 -18.94
C VAL A 526 -3.81 -39.70 -18.47
N ASN A 527 -3.38 -40.87 -18.94
CA ASN A 527 -3.81 -42.15 -18.42
C ASN A 527 -2.80 -42.60 -17.37
N ASN A 528 -3.26 -42.73 -16.15
CA ASN A 528 -2.43 -43.07 -15.00
C ASN A 528 -2.80 -44.42 -14.38
N SER A 529 -3.56 -45.22 -15.15
CA SER A 529 -3.99 -46.55 -14.78
C SER A 529 -3.20 -47.62 -15.54
N ASP A 530 -3.30 -48.86 -15.08
CA ASP A 530 -2.72 -50.04 -15.73
C ASP A 530 -3.51 -50.49 -16.98
N GLU A 531 -4.71 -49.92 -17.20
CA GLU A 531 -5.59 -50.26 -18.31
C GLU A 531 -5.56 -49.15 -19.39
N PRO A 532 -5.77 -49.47 -20.67
CA PRO A 532 -5.89 -48.46 -21.71
C PRO A 532 -7.14 -47.60 -21.51
N MET A 533 -7.12 -46.37 -22.03
CA MET A 533 -8.27 -45.47 -22.03
C MET A 533 -8.61 -45.05 -23.46
N GLN A 534 -9.90 -44.98 -23.79
CA GLN A 534 -10.38 -44.60 -25.13
C GLN A 534 -11.67 -43.79 -25.00
N GLY A 535 -11.92 -42.91 -25.97
CA GLY A 535 -13.10 -42.05 -25.96
C GLY A 535 -13.03 -40.94 -27.00
N VAL A 536 -13.78 -39.87 -26.76
CA VAL A 536 -13.79 -38.68 -27.61
C VAL A 536 -13.63 -37.38 -26.81
N ILE A 537 -12.94 -36.43 -27.42
CA ILE A 537 -12.86 -35.02 -27.02
C ILE A 537 -13.88 -34.26 -27.86
N GLN A 538 -14.82 -33.57 -27.23
CA GLN A 538 -15.85 -32.79 -27.92
C GLN A 538 -15.79 -31.31 -27.51
N PHE A 539 -15.77 -30.42 -28.50
CA PHE A 539 -15.80 -28.96 -28.30
C PHE A 539 -17.22 -28.44 -28.48
N VAL A 540 -17.75 -27.78 -27.46
CA VAL A 540 -19.16 -27.32 -27.41
C VAL A 540 -19.20 -25.82 -27.11
N GLY A 541 -20.00 -25.07 -27.86
CA GLY A 541 -20.12 -23.62 -27.69
C GLY A 541 -20.96 -23.23 -26.47
N GLN A 542 -21.10 -21.92 -26.23
CA GLN A 542 -21.81 -21.39 -25.06
C GLN A 542 -23.33 -21.69 -25.08
N GLY A 543 -23.96 -21.57 -26.26
CA GLY A 543 -25.42 -21.68 -26.41
C GLY A 543 -26.20 -20.57 -25.69
N SER A 544 -27.52 -20.69 -25.65
CA SER A 544 -28.40 -19.80 -24.88
C SER A 544 -29.60 -20.59 -24.32
N PRO A 545 -30.39 -20.03 -23.38
CA PRO A 545 -31.57 -20.73 -22.86
C PRO A 545 -32.60 -21.09 -23.93
N THR A 546 -32.58 -20.42 -25.09
CA THR A 546 -33.52 -20.62 -26.20
C THR A 546 -32.90 -21.31 -27.41
N GLU A 547 -31.56 -21.37 -27.50
CA GLU A 547 -30.84 -21.99 -28.60
C GLU A 547 -29.80 -22.99 -28.05
N PRO A 548 -29.91 -24.29 -28.38
CA PRO A 548 -28.95 -25.27 -27.88
C PRO A 548 -27.54 -24.94 -28.40
N PRO A 549 -26.51 -25.17 -27.58
CA PRO A 549 -25.13 -24.96 -27.98
C PRO A 549 -24.78 -25.86 -29.18
N GLN A 550 -24.08 -25.29 -30.15
CA GLN A 550 -23.57 -26.05 -31.30
C GLN A 550 -22.15 -26.54 -31.01
N GLY A 551 -21.76 -27.64 -31.67
CA GLY A 551 -20.37 -28.08 -31.67
C GLY A 551 -19.50 -27.02 -32.34
N VAL A 552 -18.34 -26.73 -31.75
CA VAL A 552 -17.40 -25.73 -32.27
C VAL A 552 -16.39 -26.42 -33.16
N LEU A 553 -16.36 -26.05 -34.44
CA LEU A 553 -15.36 -26.56 -35.38
C LEU A 553 -14.01 -25.96 -35.05
N VAL A 554 -13.06 -26.78 -34.60
CA VAL A 554 -11.70 -26.35 -34.30
C VAL A 554 -10.72 -27.03 -35.26
N GLY A 555 -9.75 -26.28 -35.77
CA GLY A 555 -8.69 -26.83 -36.59
C GLY A 555 -7.58 -27.40 -35.73
N THR A 556 -7.08 -28.60 -36.04
CA THR A 556 -6.00 -29.26 -35.31
C THR A 556 -5.02 -29.90 -36.31
N ALA A 557 -3.92 -30.47 -35.81
CA ALA A 557 -2.98 -31.22 -36.64
C ALA A 557 -3.59 -32.50 -37.26
N VAL A 558 -4.67 -33.06 -36.68
CA VAL A 558 -5.32 -34.28 -37.17
C VAL A 558 -6.54 -34.02 -38.06
N GLY A 559 -6.98 -32.76 -38.17
CA GLY A 559 -8.14 -32.38 -38.98
C GLY A 559 -8.93 -31.21 -38.38
N THR A 560 -10.01 -30.81 -39.03
CA THR A 560 -10.97 -29.83 -38.51
C THR A 560 -12.30 -30.52 -38.22
N ASP A 561 -12.69 -30.56 -36.96
CA ASP A 561 -13.93 -31.21 -36.51
C ASP A 561 -14.39 -30.59 -35.17
N THR A 562 -15.56 -31.01 -34.71
CA THR A 562 -16.12 -30.70 -33.38
C THR A 562 -15.83 -31.81 -32.35
N VAL A 563 -15.49 -33.01 -32.84
CA VAL A 563 -15.22 -34.22 -32.04
C VAL A 563 -13.95 -34.91 -32.54
N PHE A 564 -13.09 -35.33 -31.62
CA PHE A 564 -11.83 -36.02 -31.93
C PHE A 564 -11.70 -37.28 -31.07
N GLU A 565 -11.37 -38.42 -31.68
CA GLU A 565 -11.14 -39.66 -30.94
C GLU A 565 -9.78 -39.64 -30.24
N TYR A 566 -9.73 -40.21 -29.03
CA TYR A 566 -8.49 -40.47 -28.31
C TYR A 566 -8.35 -41.95 -27.95
N GLY A 567 -7.10 -42.41 -27.93
CA GLY A 567 -6.71 -43.70 -27.37
C GLY A 567 -5.37 -43.52 -26.65
N ILE A 568 -5.29 -43.97 -25.41
CA ILE A 568 -4.14 -43.77 -24.53
C ILE A 568 -3.74 -45.11 -23.94
N ALA A 569 -2.48 -45.50 -24.17
CA ALA A 569 -1.91 -46.67 -23.53
C ALA A 569 -1.83 -46.49 -21.99
N PRO A 570 -1.69 -47.57 -21.20
CA PRO A 570 -1.43 -47.49 -19.78
C PRO A 570 -0.26 -46.55 -19.45
N HIS A 571 -0.39 -45.75 -18.39
CA HIS A 571 0.64 -44.81 -17.91
C HIS A 571 1.16 -43.80 -18.95
N SER A 572 0.40 -43.56 -20.02
CA SER A 572 0.75 -42.72 -21.18
C SER A 572 -0.13 -41.46 -21.27
N PHE A 573 -0.04 -40.73 -22.38
CA PHE A 573 -0.72 -39.44 -22.56
C PHE A 573 -1.21 -39.25 -24.00
N TYR A 574 -2.15 -38.32 -24.18
CA TYR A 574 -2.61 -37.84 -25.48
C TYR A 574 -2.70 -36.31 -25.47
N ARG A 575 -2.45 -35.69 -26.62
CA ARG A 575 -2.47 -34.22 -26.78
C ARG A 575 -3.23 -33.83 -28.03
N LEU A 576 -4.05 -32.81 -27.91
CA LEU A 576 -4.74 -32.18 -29.04
C LEU A 576 -4.56 -30.67 -28.92
N GLU A 577 -3.92 -30.05 -29.92
CA GLU A 577 -3.73 -28.61 -29.99
C GLU A 577 -4.62 -28.03 -31.09
N THR A 578 -5.42 -27.03 -30.72
CA THR A 578 -6.14 -26.23 -31.71
C THR A 578 -5.17 -25.23 -32.35
N ASN A 579 -5.34 -24.98 -33.65
CA ASN A 579 -4.43 -24.15 -34.42
C ASN A 579 -4.72 -22.65 -34.32
N GLY A 580 -5.81 -22.24 -33.66
CA GLY A 580 -6.19 -20.84 -33.48
C GLY A 580 -6.44 -20.09 -34.80
N ALA A 581 -6.62 -20.81 -35.91
CA ALA A 581 -6.55 -20.24 -37.26
C ALA A 581 -7.82 -19.48 -37.68
N GLN A 582 -8.89 -19.53 -36.88
CA GLN A 582 -10.11 -18.79 -37.19
C GLN A 582 -9.94 -17.30 -36.88
N ASP A 583 -10.48 -16.44 -37.76
CA ASP A 583 -10.48 -14.99 -37.56
C ASP A 583 -11.37 -14.57 -36.38
N ASN A 584 -12.43 -15.34 -36.12
CA ASN A 584 -13.37 -15.08 -35.03
C ASN A 584 -13.00 -15.90 -33.79
N LEU A 585 -13.16 -15.29 -32.62
CA LEU A 585 -13.03 -15.98 -31.34
C LEU A 585 -14.22 -16.92 -31.12
N SER A 586 -13.92 -18.19 -30.84
CA SER A 586 -14.87 -19.19 -30.36
C SER A 586 -14.60 -19.52 -28.90
N LEU A 587 -15.65 -19.53 -28.08
CA LEU A 587 -15.62 -19.84 -26.65
C LEU A 587 -16.59 -20.99 -26.33
N GLY A 588 -16.30 -21.74 -25.28
CA GLY A 588 -17.20 -22.80 -24.81
C GLY A 588 -16.55 -23.73 -23.80
N SER A 589 -16.91 -25.01 -23.82
CA SER A 589 -16.35 -26.04 -22.94
C SER A 589 -15.87 -27.27 -23.73
N ILE A 590 -15.00 -28.06 -23.10
CA ILE A 590 -14.46 -29.31 -23.67
C ILE A 590 -14.96 -30.49 -22.85
N TYR A 591 -15.56 -31.46 -23.53
CA TYR A 591 -16.09 -32.68 -22.93
C TYR A 591 -15.20 -33.87 -23.28
N ILE A 592 -14.83 -34.65 -22.27
CA ILE A 592 -14.09 -35.91 -22.43
C ILE A 592 -15.04 -37.04 -22.12
N HIS A 593 -15.52 -37.69 -23.18
CA HIS A 593 -16.44 -38.82 -23.09
C HIS A 593 -15.66 -40.13 -23.18
N PRO A 594 -15.64 -40.97 -22.13
CA PRO A 594 -15.05 -42.29 -22.24
C PRO A 594 -15.91 -43.19 -23.14
N SER A 595 -15.25 -44.06 -23.91
CA SER A 595 -15.92 -45.18 -24.57
C SER A 595 -16.50 -46.14 -23.54
N PRO A 596 -17.63 -46.81 -23.80
CA PRO A 596 -18.23 -47.74 -22.84
C PRO A 596 -17.24 -48.81 -22.36
N GLY A 597 -17.06 -48.90 -21.04
CA GLY A 597 -16.15 -49.87 -20.39
C GLY A 597 -14.71 -49.38 -20.20
N PHE A 598 -14.36 -48.17 -20.65
CA PHE A 598 -13.06 -47.56 -20.44
C PHE A 598 -13.10 -46.49 -19.33
N GLY A 599 -11.95 -46.27 -18.68
CA GLY A 599 -11.77 -45.13 -17.78
C GLY A 599 -11.63 -43.81 -18.53
N THR A 600 -11.97 -42.72 -17.86
CA THR A 600 -11.78 -41.35 -18.34
C THR A 600 -10.40 -40.85 -17.89
N PRO A 601 -9.57 -40.31 -18.80
CA PRO A 601 -8.25 -39.81 -18.43
C PRO A 601 -8.35 -38.56 -17.57
N HIS A 602 -7.33 -38.36 -16.73
CA HIS A 602 -7.12 -37.08 -16.09
C HIS A 602 -6.84 -36.04 -17.18
N THR A 603 -7.53 -34.90 -17.11
CA THR A 603 -7.61 -33.96 -18.22
C THR A 603 -7.32 -32.55 -17.75
N HIS A 604 -6.56 -31.79 -18.53
CA HIS A 604 -6.50 -30.34 -18.42
C HIS A 604 -6.32 -29.69 -19.80
N ALA A 605 -6.58 -28.40 -19.90
CA ALA A 605 -6.26 -27.61 -21.08
C ALA A 605 -5.33 -26.46 -20.73
N ILE A 606 -4.35 -26.20 -21.60
CA ILE A 606 -3.58 -24.95 -21.58
C ILE A 606 -4.21 -24.00 -22.60
N ILE A 607 -4.72 -22.87 -22.14
CA ILE A 607 -5.23 -21.80 -23.00
C ILE A 607 -4.10 -20.79 -23.18
N GLN A 608 -3.84 -20.39 -24.42
CA GLN A 608 -2.83 -19.40 -24.76
C GLN A 608 -3.39 -18.29 -25.65
N GLN A 609 -2.86 -17.09 -25.49
CA GLN A 609 -3.16 -15.95 -26.34
C GLN A 609 -1.88 -15.42 -27.00
N GLN A 610 -1.97 -15.20 -28.31
CA GLN A 610 -0.95 -14.54 -29.10
C GLN A 610 -1.42 -13.16 -29.57
N ALA A 611 -0.56 -12.16 -29.42
CA ALA A 611 -0.77 -10.80 -29.92
C ALA A 611 0.46 -10.31 -30.69
N GLY A 612 0.25 -9.89 -31.94
CA GLY A 612 1.34 -9.45 -32.82
C GLY A 612 2.44 -10.51 -33.02
N GLY A 613 2.07 -11.78 -33.05
CA GLY A 613 2.98 -12.92 -33.20
C GLY A 613 3.73 -13.34 -31.93
N ASN A 614 3.48 -12.70 -30.78
CA ASN A 614 4.08 -13.06 -29.50
C ASN A 614 3.05 -13.72 -28.60
N THR A 615 3.42 -14.80 -27.93
CA THR A 615 2.63 -15.37 -26.84
C THR A 615 2.70 -14.43 -25.64
N ILE A 616 1.58 -13.80 -25.30
CA ILE A 616 1.50 -12.83 -24.21
C ILE A 616 1.00 -13.46 -22.90
N TYR A 617 0.35 -14.62 -23.00
CA TYR A 617 -0.33 -15.23 -21.87
C TYR A 617 -0.52 -16.75 -22.06
N GLN A 618 -0.41 -17.52 -20.97
CA GLN A 618 -0.79 -18.93 -20.86
C GLN A 618 -1.37 -19.25 -19.48
N THR A 619 -2.44 -20.05 -19.41
CA THR A 619 -2.92 -20.66 -18.16
C THR A 619 -3.34 -22.10 -18.37
N SER A 620 -3.47 -22.86 -17.29
CA SER A 620 -4.04 -24.21 -17.29
C SER A 620 -5.40 -24.27 -16.57
N PHE A 621 -6.33 -25.04 -17.13
CA PHE A 621 -7.62 -25.36 -16.51
C PHE A 621 -7.73 -26.88 -16.38
N GLU A 622 -7.95 -27.36 -15.16
CA GLU A 622 -8.16 -28.77 -14.89
C GLU A 622 -9.60 -29.18 -15.20
N GLY A 623 -9.76 -30.32 -15.88
CA GLY A 623 -11.05 -30.94 -16.13
C GLY A 623 -11.69 -31.44 -14.84
N GLN A 624 -13.00 -31.21 -14.70
CA GLN A 624 -13.74 -31.52 -13.48
C GLN A 624 -14.79 -32.60 -13.74
N ILE A 625 -15.02 -33.44 -12.73
CA ILE A 625 -16.24 -34.26 -12.66
C ILE A 625 -17.39 -33.32 -12.26
N PRO A 626 -18.58 -33.40 -12.90
CA PRO A 626 -19.72 -32.57 -12.56
C PRO A 626 -20.14 -32.67 -11.09
N ALA A 627 -20.27 -31.53 -10.42
CA ALA A 627 -20.67 -31.46 -9.01
C ALA A 627 -21.72 -30.36 -8.78
N THR A 628 -22.34 -30.35 -7.60
CA THR A 628 -23.40 -29.39 -7.24
C THR A 628 -22.90 -28.22 -6.42
N THR A 629 -21.67 -28.26 -5.91
CA THR A 629 -21.08 -27.19 -5.09
C THR A 629 -19.60 -27.02 -5.42
N PHE A 630 -19.15 -25.77 -5.53
CA PHE A 630 -17.75 -25.43 -5.69
C PHE A 630 -17.40 -24.20 -4.83
N SER A 631 -16.15 -24.11 -4.41
CA SER A 631 -15.60 -22.94 -3.73
C SER A 631 -14.37 -22.46 -4.49
N PHE A 632 -14.25 -21.15 -4.66
CA PHE A 632 -13.15 -20.49 -5.35
C PHE A 632 -12.61 -19.35 -4.50
N TYR A 633 -11.32 -19.08 -4.60
CA TYR A 633 -10.78 -17.80 -4.16
C TYR A 633 -11.22 -16.71 -5.14
N ALA A 634 -11.67 -15.58 -4.59
CA ALA A 634 -12.09 -14.42 -5.35
C ALA A 634 -11.49 -13.15 -4.76
N GLU A 635 -11.04 -12.27 -5.64
CA GLU A 635 -10.62 -10.93 -5.30
C GLU A 635 -10.95 -9.93 -6.40
N ALA A 636 -10.96 -8.67 -6.02
CA ALA A 636 -10.80 -7.54 -6.92
C ALA A 636 -9.96 -6.48 -6.23
N VAL A 637 -9.15 -5.77 -6.99
CA VAL A 637 -8.32 -4.63 -6.54
C VAL A 637 -8.25 -3.64 -7.69
N GLY A 638 -8.18 -2.34 -7.41
CA GLY A 638 -8.06 -1.36 -8.47
C GLY A 638 -9.36 -1.12 -9.25
N ASP A 639 -9.28 -0.35 -10.33
CA ASP A 639 -10.37 -0.10 -11.27
C ASP A 639 -10.17 -0.91 -12.56
N PHE A 640 -10.56 -2.19 -12.48
CA PHE A 640 -10.41 -3.17 -13.57
C PHE A 640 -11.31 -2.84 -14.77
N ASP A 641 -12.53 -2.39 -14.53
CA ASP A 641 -13.49 -2.07 -15.59
C ASP A 641 -13.05 -0.84 -16.42
N ALA A 642 -12.30 0.10 -15.84
CA ALA A 642 -11.64 1.19 -16.57
C ALA A 642 -10.29 0.81 -17.20
N GLY A 643 -9.88 -0.46 -17.14
CA GLY A 643 -8.65 -0.96 -17.75
C GLY A 643 -7.37 -0.46 -17.06
N LYS A 644 -7.43 -0.16 -15.75
CA LYS A 644 -6.27 0.41 -15.05
C LYS A 644 -5.17 -0.65 -14.81
N PRO A 645 -3.89 -0.33 -15.02
CA PRO A 645 -2.79 -1.20 -14.64
C PRO A 645 -2.81 -1.56 -13.14
N LYS A 646 -2.28 -2.74 -12.81
CA LYS A 646 -2.26 -3.35 -11.46
C LYS A 646 -3.65 -3.61 -10.85
N SER A 647 -4.71 -3.53 -11.64
CA SER A 647 -6.06 -3.90 -11.20
C SER A 647 -6.31 -5.39 -11.39
N THR A 648 -7.09 -5.99 -10.49
CA THR A 648 -7.53 -7.38 -10.57
C THR A 648 -9.04 -7.50 -10.50
N SER A 649 -9.58 -8.50 -11.17
CA SER A 649 -10.98 -8.91 -11.05
C SER A 649 -11.09 -10.43 -11.14
N THR A 650 -12.12 -10.99 -10.52
CA THR A 650 -12.41 -12.42 -10.63
C THR A 650 -13.39 -12.68 -11.76
N ALA A 651 -13.09 -13.67 -12.59
CA ALA A 651 -14.01 -14.22 -13.57
C ALA A 651 -14.29 -15.70 -13.28
N ILE A 652 -15.45 -16.19 -13.69
CA ILE A 652 -15.87 -17.58 -13.55
C ILE A 652 -16.50 -18.10 -14.84
N ALA A 653 -16.09 -19.30 -15.24
CA ALA A 653 -16.70 -20.08 -16.30
C ALA A 653 -17.49 -21.24 -15.69
N ILE A 654 -18.73 -21.46 -16.17
CA ILE A 654 -19.64 -22.50 -15.67
C ILE A 654 -20.20 -23.26 -16.87
N ALA A 655 -19.95 -24.56 -16.94
CA ALA A 655 -20.46 -25.43 -17.99
C ALA A 655 -21.46 -26.45 -17.43
N ASN A 656 -22.56 -26.64 -18.14
CA ASN A 656 -23.63 -27.56 -17.77
C ASN A 656 -23.54 -28.83 -18.64
N PRO A 657 -23.16 -29.97 -18.07
CA PRO A 657 -23.08 -31.23 -18.80
C PRO A 657 -24.42 -31.92 -19.03
N SER A 658 -25.49 -31.43 -18.40
CA SER A 658 -26.83 -32.00 -18.51
C SER A 658 -27.56 -31.45 -19.73
N SER A 659 -28.49 -32.23 -20.29
CA SER A 659 -29.37 -31.77 -21.39
C SER A 659 -30.44 -30.76 -20.96
N GLY A 660 -30.78 -30.73 -19.66
CA GLY A 660 -31.68 -29.74 -19.07
C GLY A 660 -30.96 -28.48 -18.63
N VAL A 661 -31.70 -27.38 -18.46
CA VAL A 661 -31.16 -26.09 -17.97
C VAL A 661 -30.81 -26.18 -16.48
N ALA A 662 -29.55 -26.02 -16.11
CA ALA A 662 -29.12 -25.98 -14.71
C ALA A 662 -29.31 -24.57 -14.13
N THR A 663 -29.80 -24.47 -12.90
CA THR A 663 -29.88 -23.20 -12.17
C THR A 663 -28.83 -23.19 -11.07
N VAL A 664 -27.98 -22.16 -11.07
CA VAL A 664 -26.93 -21.97 -10.05
C VAL A 664 -27.14 -20.66 -9.29
N ARG A 665 -26.60 -20.60 -8.08
CA ARG A 665 -26.51 -19.38 -7.27
C ARG A 665 -25.10 -19.23 -6.75
N LEU A 666 -24.56 -18.02 -6.84
CA LEU A 666 -23.25 -17.67 -6.32
C LEU A 666 -23.39 -16.85 -5.03
N GLU A 667 -22.53 -17.12 -4.06
CA GLU A 667 -22.43 -16.36 -2.82
C GLU A 667 -20.98 -15.96 -2.59
N LEU A 668 -20.74 -14.67 -2.44
CA LEU A 668 -19.42 -14.12 -2.14
C LEU A 668 -19.37 -13.73 -0.67
N THR A 669 -18.43 -14.33 0.08
CA THR A 669 -18.17 -14.00 1.49
C THR A 669 -16.75 -13.46 1.65
N SER A 670 -16.57 -12.43 2.47
CA SER A 670 -15.24 -11.95 2.86
C SER A 670 -14.48 -13.01 3.66
N PHE A 671 -13.17 -12.87 3.76
CA PHE A 671 -12.34 -13.66 4.69
C PHE A 671 -12.77 -13.57 6.16
N GLY A 672 -13.34 -12.43 6.56
CA GLY A 672 -13.94 -12.22 7.88
C GLY A 672 -15.28 -12.94 8.09
N GLY A 673 -15.85 -13.53 7.04
CA GLY A 673 -17.09 -14.30 7.09
C GLY A 673 -18.38 -13.52 6.85
N SER A 674 -18.30 -12.23 6.55
CA SER A 674 -19.46 -11.44 6.13
C SER A 674 -19.83 -11.73 4.67
N THR A 675 -21.11 -11.93 4.37
CA THR A 675 -21.59 -12.00 2.99
C THR A 675 -21.45 -10.62 2.33
N LEU A 676 -20.70 -10.56 1.24
CA LEU A 676 -20.51 -9.35 0.44
C LEU A 676 -21.60 -9.22 -0.63
N ALA A 677 -21.97 -10.33 -1.28
CA ALA A 677 -23.06 -10.37 -2.24
C ALA A 677 -23.60 -11.79 -2.45
N THR A 678 -24.84 -11.87 -2.94
CA THR A 678 -25.46 -13.12 -3.38
C THR A 678 -26.11 -12.89 -4.73
N SER A 679 -25.83 -13.76 -5.70
CA SER A 679 -26.41 -13.62 -7.03
C SER A 679 -27.92 -13.89 -7.02
N SER A 680 -28.61 -13.31 -8.01
CA SER A 680 -29.87 -13.85 -8.50
C SER A 680 -29.63 -15.25 -9.13
N PRO A 681 -30.65 -16.11 -9.25
CA PRO A 681 -30.50 -17.41 -9.90
C PRO A 681 -30.02 -17.25 -11.35
N VAL A 682 -28.90 -17.90 -11.69
CA VAL A 682 -28.30 -17.90 -13.02
C VAL A 682 -28.66 -19.20 -13.73
N GLN A 683 -29.20 -19.10 -14.94
CA GLN A 683 -29.58 -20.25 -15.76
C GLN A 683 -28.47 -20.60 -16.73
N ILE A 684 -27.96 -21.83 -16.66
CA ILE A 684 -26.97 -22.37 -17.59
C ILE A 684 -27.70 -23.30 -18.57
N PRO A 685 -27.69 -23.01 -19.89
CA PRO A 685 -28.38 -23.84 -20.89
C PRO A 685 -27.93 -25.30 -20.84
N GLY A 686 -28.78 -26.23 -21.30
CA GLY A 686 -28.38 -27.63 -21.44
C GLY A 686 -27.19 -27.77 -22.38
N TYR A 687 -26.17 -28.52 -21.99
CA TYR A 687 -24.86 -28.62 -22.67
C TYR A 687 -24.10 -27.30 -22.84
N GLY A 688 -24.62 -26.20 -22.31
CA GLY A 688 -24.12 -24.85 -22.55
C GLY A 688 -23.07 -24.41 -21.54
N GLN A 689 -22.52 -23.23 -21.79
CA GLN A 689 -21.48 -22.62 -20.97
C GLN A 689 -21.72 -21.12 -20.85
N ILE A 690 -21.36 -20.55 -19.70
CA ILE A 690 -21.39 -19.11 -19.46
C ILE A 690 -20.09 -18.69 -18.78
N VAL A 691 -19.57 -17.52 -19.17
CA VAL A 691 -18.43 -16.86 -18.53
C VAL A 691 -18.87 -15.46 -18.07
N PHE A 692 -18.52 -15.10 -16.84
CA PHE A 692 -18.77 -13.77 -16.28
C PHE A 692 -17.57 -13.27 -15.49
N PHE A 693 -17.29 -11.96 -15.59
CA PHE A 693 -16.66 -11.25 -14.48
C PHE A 693 -17.66 -11.12 -13.33
N LEU A 694 -17.19 -11.08 -12.09
CA LEU A 694 -18.06 -10.93 -10.92
C LEU A 694 -19.02 -9.72 -11.04
N SER A 695 -18.53 -8.60 -11.58
CA SER A 695 -19.34 -7.38 -11.80
C SER A 695 -20.47 -7.56 -12.81
N GLN A 696 -20.43 -8.61 -13.63
CA GLN A 696 -21.44 -8.93 -14.63
C GLN A 696 -22.49 -9.93 -14.12
N ILE A 697 -22.28 -10.52 -12.94
CA ILE A 697 -23.20 -11.50 -12.38
C ILE A 697 -24.38 -10.75 -11.74
N PRO A 698 -25.63 -11.04 -12.13
CA PRO A 698 -26.80 -10.39 -11.55
C PRO A 698 -26.87 -10.54 -10.03
N GLY A 699 -26.92 -9.44 -9.29
CA GLY A 699 -26.88 -9.39 -7.82
C GLY A 699 -25.48 -9.21 -7.22
N MET A 700 -24.42 -9.14 -8.03
CA MET A 700 -23.04 -8.91 -7.61
C MET A 700 -22.40 -7.64 -8.22
N GLU A 701 -23.16 -6.88 -9.01
CA GLU A 701 -22.69 -5.67 -9.71
C GLU A 701 -22.27 -4.55 -8.74
N PHE A 702 -22.71 -4.63 -7.49
CA PHE A 702 -22.46 -3.63 -6.44
C PHE A 702 -21.30 -3.99 -5.51
N VAL A 703 -20.63 -5.13 -5.73
CA VAL A 703 -19.45 -5.50 -4.92
C VAL A 703 -18.34 -4.51 -5.23
N LYS A 704 -17.94 -3.72 -4.22
CA LYS A 704 -16.87 -2.73 -4.37
C LYS A 704 -15.51 -3.39 -4.17
N ALA A 705 -14.60 -3.16 -5.10
CA ALA A 705 -13.19 -3.41 -4.89
C ALA A 705 -12.63 -2.43 -3.83
N PRO A 706 -11.59 -2.83 -3.09
CA PRO A 706 -10.96 -4.12 -3.07
C PRO A 706 -11.68 -5.05 -2.10
N PHE A 707 -11.65 -6.32 -2.43
CA PHE A 707 -12.04 -7.36 -1.50
C PHE A 707 -11.22 -8.61 -1.77
N GLN A 708 -11.10 -9.43 -0.75
CA GLN A 708 -10.67 -10.81 -0.86
C GLN A 708 -11.66 -11.69 -0.12
N GLY A 709 -12.02 -12.82 -0.73
CA GLY A 709 -13.09 -13.65 -0.24
C GLY A 709 -13.18 -15.00 -0.92
N ILE A 710 -14.26 -15.69 -0.58
CA ILE A 710 -14.61 -17.00 -1.10
C ILE A 710 -15.86 -16.86 -1.92
N LEU A 711 -15.79 -17.23 -3.20
CA LEU A 711 -16.94 -17.34 -4.09
C LEU A 711 -17.42 -18.78 -4.07
N ARG A 712 -18.62 -19.01 -3.53
CA ARG A 712 -19.25 -20.32 -3.49
C ARG A 712 -20.33 -20.42 -4.56
N LEU A 713 -20.24 -21.44 -5.40
CA LEU A 713 -21.28 -21.80 -6.37
C LEU A 713 -22.11 -22.95 -5.81
N ASN A 714 -23.43 -22.83 -5.89
CA ASN A 714 -24.38 -23.91 -5.55
C ASN A 714 -25.37 -24.14 -6.71
N ALA A 715 -25.50 -25.37 -7.19
CA ALA A 715 -26.49 -25.76 -8.18
C ALA A 715 -27.85 -26.01 -7.53
N VAL A 716 -28.69 -24.96 -7.47
CA VAL A 716 -29.99 -24.98 -6.77
C VAL A 716 -31.03 -25.86 -7.48
N SER A 717 -30.86 -26.15 -8.77
CA SER A 717 -31.70 -27.13 -9.49
C SER A 717 -31.38 -28.59 -9.14
N GLY A 718 -30.28 -28.86 -8.41
CA GLY A 718 -29.76 -30.20 -8.14
C GLY A 718 -29.04 -30.86 -9.32
N MET A 719 -29.14 -30.30 -10.53
CA MET A 719 -28.35 -30.71 -11.69
C MET A 719 -26.87 -30.31 -11.52
N PRO A 720 -25.93 -31.25 -11.65
CA PRO A 720 -24.51 -30.96 -11.48
C PRO A 720 -23.96 -30.11 -12.63
N VAL A 721 -22.97 -29.28 -12.34
CA VAL A 721 -22.25 -28.41 -13.28
C VAL A 721 -20.74 -28.61 -13.10
N THR A 722 -19.95 -28.02 -13.99
CA THR A 722 -18.51 -27.83 -13.79
C THR A 722 -18.21 -26.33 -13.82
N ALA A 723 -17.19 -25.91 -13.07
CA ALA A 723 -16.84 -24.50 -13.01
C ALA A 723 -15.35 -24.30 -12.72
N ALA A 724 -14.80 -23.24 -13.29
CA ALA A 724 -13.45 -22.77 -13.04
C ALA A 724 -13.49 -21.26 -12.82
N ALA A 725 -12.79 -20.78 -11.80
CA ALA A 725 -12.64 -19.35 -11.54
C ALA A 725 -11.20 -18.93 -11.72
N VAL A 726 -11.02 -17.68 -12.09
CA VAL A 726 -9.72 -17.07 -12.33
C VAL A 726 -9.64 -15.69 -11.73
N ARG A 727 -8.45 -15.33 -11.27
CA ARG A 727 -8.00 -13.96 -11.08
C ARG A 727 -7.52 -13.46 -12.44
N VAL A 728 -8.02 -12.30 -12.87
CA VAL A 728 -7.51 -11.59 -14.05
C VAL A 728 -6.82 -10.33 -13.59
N LEU A 729 -5.54 -10.17 -13.89
CA LEU A 729 -4.69 -9.01 -13.60
C LEU A 729 -4.42 -8.24 -14.88
N ILE A 730 -4.63 -6.92 -14.88
CA ILE A 730 -4.12 -6.03 -15.92
C ILE A 730 -2.74 -5.56 -15.47
N ASN A 731 -1.67 -6.00 -16.13
CA ASN A 731 -0.31 -5.63 -15.71
C ASN A 731 0.06 -4.18 -16.12
N GLU A 732 1.29 -3.75 -15.80
CA GLU A 732 1.82 -2.43 -16.13
C GLU A 732 1.93 -2.14 -17.64
N ARG A 733 1.81 -3.16 -18.50
CA ARG A 733 1.78 -3.04 -19.97
C ARG A 733 0.36 -3.09 -20.55
N SER A 734 -0.67 -3.18 -19.69
CA SER A 734 -2.06 -3.42 -20.09
C SER A 734 -2.31 -4.79 -20.76
N ASP A 735 -1.41 -5.76 -20.55
CA ASP A 735 -1.66 -7.16 -20.90
C ASP A 735 -2.52 -7.82 -19.79
N TYR A 736 -3.39 -8.75 -20.18
CA TYR A 736 -4.17 -9.56 -19.24
C TYR A 736 -3.38 -10.79 -18.83
N LEU A 737 -3.16 -10.96 -17.53
CA LEU A 737 -2.66 -12.19 -16.92
C LEU A 737 -3.83 -12.88 -16.23
N VAL A 738 -3.96 -14.19 -16.39
CA VAL A 738 -5.07 -14.95 -15.82
C VAL A 738 -4.51 -16.11 -15.00
N THR A 739 -5.01 -16.25 -13.80
CA THR A 739 -4.51 -17.20 -12.80
C THR A 739 -5.68 -18.02 -12.27
N PRO A 740 -5.68 -19.36 -12.38
CA PRO A 740 -6.73 -20.20 -11.82
C PRO A 740 -6.78 -20.08 -10.30
N THR A 741 -7.97 -19.92 -9.74
CA THR A 741 -8.17 -19.74 -8.29
C THR A 741 -9.01 -20.84 -7.65
N GLY A 742 -9.30 -21.90 -8.40
CA GLY A 742 -10.04 -23.06 -7.95
C GLY A 742 -10.56 -23.93 -9.10
N PRO A 743 -11.39 -24.93 -8.81
CA PRO A 743 -12.05 -25.14 -7.52
C PRO A 743 -11.11 -25.58 -6.41
N LEU A 744 -11.39 -25.17 -5.18
CA LEU A 744 -10.59 -25.50 -4.00
C LEU A 744 -10.92 -26.91 -3.51
N ASN A 745 -9.88 -27.68 -3.17
CA ASN A 745 -10.03 -29.06 -2.74
C ASN A 745 -10.07 -29.16 -1.21
N GLU A 746 -11.22 -29.49 -0.62
CA GLU A 746 -11.38 -29.66 0.84
C GLU A 746 -10.59 -30.86 1.41
N SER A 747 -10.04 -31.73 0.54
CA SER A 747 -9.14 -32.83 0.89
C SER A 747 -7.66 -32.51 0.64
N ALA A 748 -7.31 -31.26 0.31
CA ALA A 748 -5.94 -30.84 0.03
C ALA A 748 -4.96 -31.11 1.18
N GLY A 749 -5.38 -31.00 2.44
CA GLY A 749 -4.51 -31.16 3.61
C GLY A 749 -4.71 -32.46 4.40
N ALA A 750 -3.81 -32.70 5.34
CA ALA A 750 -4.06 -33.58 6.48
C ALA A 750 -4.77 -32.79 7.60
N PRO A 751 -5.47 -33.45 8.53
CA PRO A 751 -5.95 -32.77 9.73
C PRO A 751 -4.79 -32.06 10.44
N GLY A 752 -4.96 -30.77 10.70
CA GLY A 752 -4.00 -29.91 11.37
C GLY A 752 -2.89 -29.33 10.49
N HIS A 753 -2.76 -29.76 9.24
CA HIS A 753 -1.55 -29.55 8.43
C HIS A 753 -1.86 -29.41 6.93
N LEU A 754 -1.54 -28.24 6.35
CA LEU A 754 -1.63 -27.96 4.91
C LEU A 754 -0.24 -27.65 4.36
N VAL A 755 0.11 -28.17 3.17
CA VAL A 755 1.46 -28.06 2.60
C VAL A 755 1.43 -27.45 1.21
N PHE A 756 2.37 -26.56 0.94
CA PHE A 756 2.69 -25.99 -0.36
C PHE A 756 4.10 -26.45 -0.75
N PRO A 757 4.24 -27.47 -1.64
CA PRO A 757 5.54 -28.14 -1.88
C PRO A 757 6.61 -27.27 -2.52
N TYR A 758 6.24 -26.12 -3.07
CA TYR A 758 7.17 -25.17 -3.65
C TYR A 758 6.80 -23.77 -3.19
N ILE A 759 7.80 -22.95 -2.93
CA ILE A 759 7.68 -21.51 -2.76
C ILE A 759 8.90 -20.86 -3.39
N THR A 760 8.79 -19.63 -3.86
CA THR A 760 9.96 -18.85 -4.25
C THR A 760 9.75 -17.37 -3.98
N ASP A 761 10.82 -16.71 -3.58
CA ASP A 761 10.81 -15.28 -3.27
C ASP A 761 12.08 -14.63 -3.82
N SER A 762 12.05 -13.30 -3.90
CA SER A 762 13.18 -12.44 -4.26
C SER A 762 13.56 -12.53 -5.75
N THR A 763 14.42 -11.62 -6.23
CA THR A 763 14.80 -11.49 -7.66
C THR A 763 13.60 -11.33 -8.63
N GLY A 764 12.50 -10.75 -8.15
CA GLY A 764 11.27 -10.58 -8.91
C GLY A 764 10.20 -11.63 -8.65
N TYR A 765 10.48 -12.69 -7.91
CA TYR A 765 9.48 -13.67 -7.49
C TYR A 765 8.80 -13.27 -6.19
N THR A 766 7.49 -13.52 -6.11
CA THR A 766 6.72 -13.53 -4.87
C THR A 766 5.81 -14.76 -4.85
N THR A 767 5.55 -15.27 -3.65
CA THR A 767 4.55 -16.32 -3.41
C THR A 767 3.45 -15.76 -2.51
N GLN A 768 2.21 -15.85 -2.96
CA GLN A 768 1.01 -15.58 -2.16
C GLN A 768 0.36 -16.90 -1.71
N PHE A 769 0.02 -17.01 -0.44
CA PHE A 769 -0.70 -18.13 0.16
C PHE A 769 -2.11 -17.68 0.54
N VAL A 770 -3.11 -18.37 0.03
CA VAL A 770 -4.51 -18.19 0.44
C VAL A 770 -4.92 -19.41 1.25
N LEU A 771 -5.15 -19.22 2.55
CA LEU A 771 -5.62 -20.25 3.48
C LEU A 771 -7.13 -20.11 3.64
N ILE A 772 -7.84 -21.23 3.62
CA ILE A 772 -9.30 -21.23 3.57
C ILE A 772 -9.84 -22.26 4.55
N ASN A 773 -10.81 -21.82 5.34
CA ASN A 773 -11.52 -22.63 6.32
C ASN A 773 -12.94 -22.92 5.84
N GLY A 774 -13.39 -24.15 6.09
CA GLY A 774 -14.70 -24.63 5.64
C GLY A 774 -15.87 -23.82 6.21
N PRO A 775 -17.02 -23.80 5.52
CA PRO A 775 -18.21 -23.12 6.01
C PRO A 775 -18.74 -23.73 7.30
N GLY A 776 -19.02 -22.89 8.31
CA GLY A 776 -19.58 -23.31 9.59
C GLY A 776 -18.58 -23.95 10.56
N VAL A 777 -17.29 -23.92 10.23
CA VAL A 777 -16.18 -24.35 11.10
C VAL A 777 -15.80 -23.20 12.03
N ALA A 778 -15.39 -23.50 13.26
CA ALA A 778 -14.88 -22.49 14.19
C ALA A 778 -13.61 -21.82 13.63
N ASN A 779 -13.28 -20.62 14.13
CA ASN A 779 -12.05 -19.93 13.76
C ASN A 779 -10.83 -20.82 14.04
N VAL A 780 -9.93 -20.90 13.05
CA VAL A 780 -8.70 -21.70 13.12
C VAL A 780 -7.51 -20.77 13.21
N SER A 781 -6.63 -20.99 14.20
CA SER A 781 -5.35 -20.28 14.31
C SER A 781 -4.18 -21.23 14.14
N GLY A 782 -3.03 -20.70 13.73
CA GLY A 782 -1.85 -21.51 13.45
C GLY A 782 -0.62 -20.69 13.06
N ILE A 783 0.39 -21.37 12.54
CA ILE A 783 1.64 -20.77 12.04
C ILE A 783 1.86 -21.25 10.62
N LEU A 784 2.13 -20.31 9.71
CA LEU A 784 2.66 -20.58 8.37
C LEU A 784 4.18 -20.60 8.48
N HIS A 785 4.79 -21.77 8.26
CA HIS A 785 6.24 -21.96 8.27
C HIS A 785 6.78 -21.88 6.83
N TYR A 786 7.88 -21.13 6.66
CA TYR A 786 8.71 -21.16 5.47
C TYR A 786 9.90 -22.08 5.74
N LEU A 787 10.08 -23.08 4.89
CA LEU A 787 11.00 -24.18 5.14
C LEU A 787 11.95 -24.35 3.95
N GLY A 788 13.23 -24.56 4.25
CA GLY A 788 14.26 -24.91 3.28
C GLY A 788 14.08 -26.34 2.78
N THR A 789 14.88 -26.73 1.79
CA THR A 789 14.82 -28.08 1.19
C THR A 789 15.11 -29.19 2.20
N ASP A 790 15.86 -28.90 3.26
CA ASP A 790 16.20 -29.81 4.36
C ASP A 790 15.22 -29.74 5.54
N GLY A 791 14.17 -28.92 5.45
CA GLY A 791 13.20 -28.68 6.53
C GLY A 791 13.67 -27.66 7.58
N SER A 792 14.84 -27.03 7.40
CA SER A 792 15.27 -25.92 8.27
C SER A 792 14.45 -24.64 8.01
N PRO A 793 14.35 -23.69 8.97
CA PRO A 793 13.63 -22.44 8.74
C PRO A 793 14.23 -21.62 7.58
N LEU A 794 13.42 -21.33 6.56
CA LEU A 794 13.81 -20.48 5.44
C LEU A 794 13.53 -19.01 5.76
N GLN A 795 14.57 -18.18 5.77
CA GLN A 795 14.44 -16.74 5.99
C GLN A 795 13.95 -16.06 4.70
N VAL A 796 12.69 -15.62 4.72
CA VAL A 796 12.09 -14.81 3.66
C VAL A 796 12.08 -13.35 4.10
N THR A 797 12.17 -12.40 3.17
CA THR A 797 12.01 -10.98 3.51
C THR A 797 10.67 -10.79 4.26
N ALA A 798 10.64 -9.94 5.27
CA ALA A 798 9.44 -9.64 6.04
C ALA A 798 9.24 -8.14 6.19
N LEU A 799 8.02 -7.73 6.52
CA LEU A 799 7.73 -6.40 7.01
C LEU A 799 7.54 -6.48 8.53
N LYS A 800 8.37 -5.76 9.28
CA LYS A 800 8.23 -5.60 10.72
C LYS A 800 7.69 -4.21 11.02
N LEU A 801 6.59 -4.16 11.76
CA LEU A 801 5.93 -2.92 12.21
C LEU A 801 6.02 -2.80 13.72
N GLY A 802 5.97 -1.57 14.24
CA GLY A 802 6.04 -1.37 15.68
C GLY A 802 6.20 0.08 16.12
N SER A 803 6.85 0.25 17.28
CA SER A 803 7.18 1.56 17.84
C SER A 803 8.62 1.63 18.34
N ILE A 804 9.12 2.84 18.58
CA ILE A 804 10.48 3.10 19.04
C ILE A 804 10.41 3.90 20.33
N GLN A 805 11.10 3.44 21.39
CA GLN A 805 11.29 4.20 22.62
C GLN A 805 12.71 4.71 22.73
N VAL A 806 12.88 6.00 23.01
CA VAL A 806 14.18 6.60 23.33
C VAL A 806 14.25 6.81 24.83
N VAL A 807 15.10 6.02 25.49
CA VAL A 807 15.19 5.92 26.94
C VAL A 807 16.54 6.47 27.41
N PRO A 808 16.59 7.57 28.17
CA PRO A 808 17.85 8.05 28.74
C PRO A 808 18.31 7.12 29.86
N PHE A 809 19.64 6.97 30.01
CA PHE A 809 20.19 6.40 31.21
C PHE A 809 20.05 7.34 32.40
N ALA A 810 20.03 6.78 33.60
CA ALA A 810 19.83 7.56 34.83
C ALA A 810 20.83 8.71 34.94
N GLY A 811 20.32 9.93 35.13
CA GLY A 811 21.11 11.15 35.24
C GLY A 811 21.41 11.88 33.92
N PHE A 812 20.97 11.34 32.78
CA PHE A 812 21.09 11.97 31.47
C PHE A 812 19.76 12.56 31.00
N ASN A 813 19.86 13.60 30.17
CA ASN A 813 18.70 14.13 29.45
C ASN A 813 18.40 13.30 28.21
N THR A 814 17.15 13.36 27.77
CA THR A 814 16.64 12.70 26.57
C THR A 814 16.90 13.59 25.36
N PRO A 815 17.46 13.08 24.25
CA PRO A 815 17.58 13.84 23.02
C PRO A 815 16.20 14.11 22.40
N HIS A 816 16.10 15.13 21.56
CA HIS A 816 15.00 15.18 20.60
C HIS A 816 15.21 14.08 19.58
N ALA A 817 14.13 13.41 19.19
CA ALA A 817 14.21 12.27 18.29
C ALA A 817 13.11 12.37 17.24
N HIS A 818 13.44 11.99 16.01
CA HIS A 818 12.45 11.71 14.98
C HIS A 818 12.90 10.52 14.13
N ALA A 819 11.94 9.79 13.58
CA ALA A 819 12.14 8.77 12.58
C ALA A 819 11.90 9.35 11.20
N ILE A 820 12.68 8.89 10.23
CA ILE A 820 12.50 9.10 8.81
C ILE A 820 12.12 7.74 8.23
N LEU A 821 10.85 7.59 7.87
CA LEU A 821 10.31 6.39 7.23
C LEU A 821 10.50 6.52 5.72
N SER A 822 11.16 5.53 5.12
CA SER A 822 11.42 5.51 3.68
C SER A 822 10.89 4.23 3.06
N ARG A 823 10.34 4.33 1.86
CA ARG A 823 9.85 3.18 1.09
C ARG A 823 10.54 3.13 -0.27
N LYS A 824 11.20 2.02 -0.56
CA LYS A 824 11.69 1.68 -1.90
C LYS A 824 10.83 0.60 -2.55
N GLU A 825 10.57 0.76 -3.84
CA GLU A 825 9.92 -0.26 -4.67
C GLU A 825 10.73 -0.47 -5.95
N GLY A 826 11.05 -1.73 -6.25
CA GLY A 826 11.91 -2.05 -7.40
C GLY A 826 13.28 -1.36 -7.36
N GLY A 827 13.77 -1.02 -6.18
CA GLY A 827 15.03 -0.28 -5.97
C GLY A 827 14.92 1.25 -6.03
N VAL A 828 13.75 1.81 -6.34
CA VAL A 828 13.52 3.26 -6.42
C VAL A 828 12.89 3.76 -5.12
N LEU A 829 13.45 4.82 -4.51
CA LEU A 829 12.81 5.53 -3.40
C LEU A 829 11.54 6.24 -3.88
N ILE A 830 10.38 5.81 -3.39
CA ILE A 830 9.07 6.34 -3.82
C ILE A 830 8.58 7.48 -2.92
N PHE A 831 8.85 7.44 -1.62
CA PHE A 831 8.60 8.57 -0.71
C PHE A 831 9.45 8.45 0.57
N GLN A 832 9.50 9.55 1.31
CA GLN A 832 10.08 9.64 2.64
C GLN A 832 9.24 10.58 3.52
N THR A 833 8.94 10.21 4.76
CA THR A 833 8.24 11.08 5.71
C THR A 833 8.87 11.03 7.10
N SER A 834 8.74 12.11 7.87
CA SER A 834 9.27 12.22 9.23
C SER A 834 8.18 12.07 10.28
N VAL A 835 8.46 11.30 11.34
CA VAL A 835 7.59 11.13 12.52
C VAL A 835 8.37 11.54 13.76
N GLU A 836 7.91 12.57 14.48
CA GLU A 836 8.57 13.04 15.70
C GLU A 836 8.27 12.15 16.91
N ALA A 837 9.24 12.05 17.82
CA ALA A 837 9.06 11.38 19.09
C ALA A 837 8.35 12.31 20.08
N GLU A 838 7.36 11.78 20.77
CA GLU A 838 6.56 12.56 21.73
C GLU A 838 6.54 11.89 23.10
N ARG A 839 6.12 12.65 24.11
CA ARG A 839 5.69 12.05 25.39
C ARG A 839 4.25 11.56 25.25
N PRO A 840 3.84 10.52 26.00
CA PRO A 840 2.44 10.11 26.00
C PRO A 840 1.52 11.28 26.40
N LEU A 841 0.60 11.61 25.51
CA LEU A 841 -0.38 12.68 25.65
C LEU A 841 -1.74 12.09 26.04
N GLN A 842 -2.50 12.84 26.84
CA GLN A 842 -3.89 12.51 27.15
C GLN A 842 -4.82 12.85 26.01
N THR A 843 -4.52 13.92 25.26
CA THR A 843 -5.27 14.30 24.07
C THR A 843 -4.38 15.00 23.05
N PHE A 844 -4.68 14.82 21.77
CA PHE A 844 -4.10 15.56 20.65
C PHE A 844 -5.03 15.50 19.44
N ARG A 845 -4.77 16.35 18.45
CA ARG A 845 -5.56 16.44 17.22
C ARG A 845 -4.71 16.19 15.99
N VAL A 846 -5.30 15.58 14.97
CA VAL A 846 -4.67 15.38 13.66
C VAL A 846 -5.61 15.81 12.53
N TYR A 847 -5.05 16.33 11.45
CA TYR A 847 -5.83 16.59 10.24
C TYR A 847 -6.08 15.28 9.47
N THR A 848 -7.28 15.14 8.95
CA THR A 848 -7.73 13.93 8.27
C THR A 848 -8.59 14.23 7.05
N GLU A 849 -8.50 13.36 6.05
CA GLU A 849 -9.29 13.45 4.84
C GLU A 849 -9.50 12.07 4.20
N SER A 850 -10.52 12.00 3.36
CA SER A 850 -10.74 10.90 2.43
C SER A 850 -11.39 11.47 1.18
N VAL A 851 -10.76 11.31 0.03
CA VAL A 851 -11.24 11.80 -1.26
C VAL A 851 -11.08 10.70 -2.31
N GLY A 852 -12.07 10.54 -3.18
CA GLY A 852 -12.05 9.51 -4.22
C GLY A 852 -12.09 8.09 -3.67
N ASP A 853 -11.77 7.12 -4.53
CA ASP A 853 -11.71 5.70 -4.17
C ASP A 853 -10.26 5.25 -4.00
N PHE A 854 -9.74 5.48 -2.79
CA PHE A 854 -8.36 5.11 -2.42
C PHE A 854 -8.12 3.61 -2.52
N ASP A 855 -9.11 2.80 -2.17
CA ASP A 855 -8.90 1.36 -2.16
C ASP A 855 -8.89 0.76 -3.58
N ALA A 856 -9.60 1.40 -4.52
CA ALA A 856 -9.49 1.13 -5.95
C ALA A 856 -8.24 1.75 -6.59
N GLY A 857 -7.29 2.28 -5.81
CA GLY A 857 -6.02 2.82 -6.32
C GLY A 857 -6.20 3.97 -7.32
N ILE A 858 -7.31 4.71 -7.23
CA ILE A 858 -7.63 5.79 -8.16
C ILE A 858 -6.63 6.93 -7.99
N ALA A 859 -6.01 7.38 -9.08
CA ALA A 859 -5.08 8.50 -9.05
C ALA A 859 -5.75 9.77 -8.46
N GLY A 860 -5.04 10.45 -7.56
CA GLY A 860 -5.51 11.63 -6.83
C GLY A 860 -6.43 11.32 -5.64
N SER A 861 -6.80 10.06 -5.42
CA SER A 861 -7.54 9.67 -4.22
C SER A 861 -6.65 9.74 -2.98
N THR A 862 -7.24 10.11 -1.85
CA THR A 862 -6.54 10.23 -0.57
C THR A 862 -7.25 9.48 0.54
N ARG A 863 -6.48 9.05 1.53
CA ARG A 863 -7.01 8.45 2.75
C ARG A 863 -6.12 8.68 3.95
N SER A 864 -6.72 9.07 5.06
CA SER A 864 -6.00 9.21 6.32
C SER A 864 -5.87 7.91 7.12
N ALA A 865 -4.75 7.81 7.83
CA ALA A 865 -4.45 6.78 8.82
C ALA A 865 -3.95 7.40 10.12
N ILE A 866 -3.92 6.60 11.18
CA ILE A 866 -3.44 6.98 12.51
C ILE A 866 -2.55 5.85 13.06
N ALA A 867 -1.38 6.21 13.57
CA ALA A 867 -0.54 5.33 14.38
C ALA A 867 -0.62 5.77 15.84
N LEU A 868 -0.82 4.82 16.76
CA LEU A 868 -0.88 5.06 18.20
C LEU A 868 0.01 4.04 18.91
N ALA A 869 0.93 4.50 19.75
CA ALA A 869 1.76 3.64 20.58
C ALA A 869 1.53 3.92 22.06
N ASN A 870 1.42 2.84 22.84
CA ASN A 870 1.34 2.87 24.28
C ASN A 870 2.73 2.59 24.86
N PRO A 871 3.43 3.61 25.38
CA PRO A 871 4.78 3.41 25.89
C PRO A 871 4.83 2.83 27.30
N SER A 872 3.68 2.62 27.95
CA SER A 872 3.60 2.19 29.34
C SER A 872 3.53 0.67 29.50
N ASP A 873 3.80 0.20 30.71
CA ASP A 873 3.70 -1.21 31.14
C ASP A 873 2.27 -1.65 31.46
N SER A 874 1.28 -0.78 31.23
CA SER A 874 -0.14 -1.03 31.46
C SER A 874 -0.93 -0.79 30.18
N LEU A 875 -2.04 -1.48 29.98
CA LEU A 875 -2.91 -1.23 28.82
C LEU A 875 -3.50 0.19 28.86
N VAL A 876 -3.66 0.80 27.70
CA VAL A 876 -4.29 2.12 27.53
C VAL A 876 -5.51 1.98 26.64
N SER A 877 -6.62 2.61 27.02
CA SER A 877 -7.80 2.71 26.17
C SER A 877 -7.92 4.11 25.59
N VAL A 878 -8.19 4.19 24.29
CA VAL A 878 -8.26 5.42 23.52
C VAL A 878 -9.62 5.52 22.83
N ARG A 879 -10.18 6.72 22.78
CA ARG A 879 -11.37 7.07 21.98
C ARG A 879 -10.99 8.11 20.93
N LEU A 880 -11.50 7.92 19.72
CA LEU A 880 -11.31 8.83 18.60
C LEU A 880 -12.64 9.51 18.25
N GLU A 881 -12.61 10.83 18.09
CA GLU A 881 -13.75 11.64 17.70
C GLU A 881 -13.41 12.42 16.42
N LEU A 882 -14.09 12.10 15.32
CA LEU A 882 -13.88 12.77 14.04
C LEU A 882 -14.94 13.86 13.85
N ARG A 883 -14.48 15.09 13.67
CA ARG A 883 -15.32 16.25 13.32
C ARG A 883 -15.01 16.72 11.91
N GLY A 884 -16.03 17.12 11.16
CA GLY A 884 -15.84 17.80 9.88
C GLY A 884 -15.15 19.15 10.05
N LEU A 885 -14.74 19.78 8.95
CA LEU A 885 -14.22 21.15 8.97
C LEU A 885 -15.21 22.14 9.63
N ASP A 886 -16.51 21.90 9.48
CA ASP A 886 -17.59 22.65 10.11
C ASP A 886 -17.75 22.41 11.64
N GLY A 887 -16.91 21.56 12.24
CA GLY A 887 -16.95 21.20 13.66
C GLY A 887 -18.02 20.18 14.03
N VAL A 888 -18.85 19.75 13.07
CA VAL A 888 -19.90 18.75 13.29
C VAL A 888 -19.26 17.39 13.53
N LEU A 889 -19.68 16.71 14.60
CA LEU A 889 -19.24 15.34 14.89
C LEU A 889 -19.76 14.39 13.81
N LEU A 890 -18.84 13.77 13.07
CA LEU A 890 -19.15 12.80 12.03
C LEU A 890 -19.24 11.38 12.62
N ARG A 891 -18.24 10.99 13.42
CA ARG A 891 -18.17 9.66 14.03
C ARG A 891 -17.42 9.68 15.37
N THR A 892 -17.73 8.71 16.21
CA THR A 892 -17.00 8.38 17.44
C THR A 892 -16.63 6.90 17.39
N SER A 893 -15.38 6.59 17.68
CA SER A 893 -14.91 5.21 17.66
C SER A 893 -15.47 4.43 18.85
N GLN A 894 -15.50 3.10 18.73
CA GLN A 894 -15.45 2.26 19.92
C GLN A 894 -14.11 2.46 20.65
N PRO A 895 -14.03 2.23 21.98
CA PRO A 895 -12.76 2.32 22.69
C PRO A 895 -11.75 1.32 22.11
N LEU A 896 -10.62 1.84 21.65
CA LEU A 896 -9.50 1.03 21.17
C LEU A 896 -8.59 0.71 22.36
N VAL A 897 -8.28 -0.56 22.58
CA VAL A 897 -7.36 -0.99 23.64
C VAL A 897 -6.00 -1.23 23.00
N ILE A 898 -4.99 -0.53 23.50
CA ILE A 898 -3.60 -0.69 23.10
C ILE A 898 -2.87 -1.38 24.26
N PRO A 899 -2.31 -2.59 24.06
CA PRO A 899 -1.65 -3.31 25.14
C PRO A 899 -0.40 -2.59 25.63
N ALA A 900 0.13 -3.00 26.77
CA ALA A 900 1.38 -2.46 27.31
C ALA A 900 2.50 -2.57 26.28
N PHE A 901 3.31 -1.52 26.09
CA PHE A 901 4.35 -1.44 25.05
C PHE A 901 3.88 -1.70 23.61
N GLY A 902 2.57 -1.80 23.39
CA GLY A 902 1.98 -2.13 22.10
C GLY A 902 1.75 -0.91 21.22
N GLN A 903 1.41 -1.19 19.97
CA GLN A 903 1.23 -0.20 18.92
C GLN A 903 0.12 -0.63 17.98
N VAL A 904 -0.61 0.34 17.42
CA VAL A 904 -1.63 0.09 16.41
C VAL A 904 -1.53 1.16 15.32
N THR A 905 -1.51 0.73 14.06
CA THR A 905 -1.63 1.60 12.88
C THR A 905 -2.78 1.14 12.01
N MET A 906 -3.66 2.06 11.64
CA MET A 906 -4.85 1.75 10.85
C MET A 906 -5.32 2.93 10.02
N PHE A 907 -5.86 2.65 8.83
CA PHE A 907 -6.64 3.62 8.09
C PHE A 907 -7.94 3.94 8.84
N LEU A 908 -8.48 5.15 8.65
CA LEU A 908 -9.65 5.58 9.42
C LEU A 908 -10.88 4.69 9.23
N ASN A 909 -11.09 4.11 8.04
CA ASN A 909 -12.20 3.19 7.80
C ASN A 909 -12.02 1.81 8.47
N GLN A 910 -10.83 1.51 8.98
CA GLN A 910 -10.53 0.31 9.77
C GLN A 910 -10.70 0.55 11.27
N VAL A 911 -10.85 1.81 11.70
CA VAL A 911 -11.12 2.15 13.10
C VAL A 911 -12.51 1.64 13.48
N PRO A 912 -12.66 0.83 14.55
CA PRO A 912 -13.95 0.34 14.98
C PRO A 912 -14.96 1.47 15.23
N GLY A 913 -16.09 1.45 14.52
CA GLY A 913 -17.12 2.50 14.50
C GLY A 913 -17.03 3.50 13.34
N PHE A 914 -15.98 3.45 12.52
CA PHE A 914 -15.77 4.31 11.35
C PHE A 914 -15.94 3.58 10.02
N GLU A 915 -16.32 2.30 10.02
CA GLU A 915 -16.38 1.43 8.83
C GLU A 915 -17.38 1.94 7.78
N THR A 916 -18.38 2.72 8.21
CA THR A 916 -19.42 3.33 7.36
C THR A 916 -19.20 4.83 7.14
N LEU A 917 -17.99 5.33 7.38
CA LEU A 917 -17.65 6.73 7.13
C LEU A 917 -17.64 6.97 5.62
N GLY A 918 -18.54 7.83 5.15
CA GLY A 918 -18.66 8.16 3.73
C GLY A 918 -17.52 9.08 3.26
N ALA A 919 -17.07 8.89 2.02
CA ALA A 919 -16.19 9.82 1.30
C ALA A 919 -17.02 10.61 0.25
N PRO A 920 -16.66 11.87 -0.06
CA PRO A 920 -15.51 12.60 0.46
C PRO A 920 -15.76 13.23 1.85
N PHE A 921 -14.70 13.42 2.63
CA PHE A 921 -14.71 14.29 3.81
C PHE A 921 -13.33 14.89 4.08
N GLU A 922 -13.31 16.03 4.76
CA GLU A 922 -12.14 16.62 5.42
C GLU A 922 -12.53 16.94 6.87
N GLY A 923 -11.60 16.80 7.81
CA GLY A 923 -11.92 16.95 9.22
C GLY A 923 -10.73 16.87 10.17
N ILE A 924 -11.04 17.11 11.45
CA ILE A 924 -10.11 17.02 12.56
C ILE A 924 -10.48 15.83 13.43
N LEU A 925 -9.51 14.94 13.62
CA LEU A 925 -9.63 13.79 14.50
C LEU A 925 -9.00 14.12 15.83
N GLN A 926 -9.82 14.11 16.89
CA GLN A 926 -9.34 14.21 18.25
C GLN A 926 -9.13 12.81 18.81
N VAL A 927 -7.94 12.56 19.33
CA VAL A 927 -7.57 11.34 20.04
C VAL A 927 -7.56 11.64 21.53
N THR A 928 -8.24 10.82 22.32
CA THR A 928 -8.30 10.98 23.78
C THR A 928 -8.04 9.65 24.47
N ALA A 929 -7.00 9.59 25.30
CA ALA A 929 -6.82 8.48 26.23
C ALA A 929 -7.90 8.57 27.31
N VAL A 930 -8.75 7.54 27.40
CA VAL A 930 -9.84 7.47 28.38
C VAL A 930 -9.43 6.74 29.67
N SER A 931 -8.28 6.07 29.65
CA SER A 931 -7.63 5.46 30.82
C SER A 931 -6.11 5.43 30.64
N GLY A 932 -5.37 5.22 31.73
CA GLY A 932 -3.91 5.06 31.69
C GLY A 932 -3.13 6.37 31.50
N PRO A 933 -1.80 6.29 31.31
CA PRO A 933 -0.91 7.46 31.30
C PRO A 933 -0.98 8.30 30.01
N GLY A 934 -1.69 7.87 28.98
CA GLY A 934 -1.75 8.51 27.67
C GLY A 934 -1.09 7.68 26.57
N VAL A 935 -1.11 8.18 25.34
CA VAL A 935 -0.49 7.54 24.17
C VAL A 935 0.32 8.55 23.38
N THR A 936 1.29 8.05 22.62
CA THR A 936 1.90 8.82 21.52
C THR A 936 1.18 8.47 20.22
N GLY A 937 1.15 9.38 19.26
CA GLY A 937 0.52 9.07 17.99
C GLY A 937 0.90 10.03 16.88
N ALA A 938 0.71 9.57 15.64
CA ALA A 938 0.99 10.32 14.44
C ALA A 938 -0.14 10.11 13.43
N GLY A 939 -0.69 11.20 12.91
CA GLY A 939 -1.63 11.16 11.80
C GLY A 939 -0.87 10.98 10.49
N PHE A 940 -1.45 10.25 9.54
CA PHE A 940 -0.90 10.11 8.20
C PHE A 940 -1.96 10.47 7.16
N ARG A 941 -1.49 11.05 6.05
CA ARG A 941 -2.25 11.15 4.80
C ARG A 941 -1.55 10.30 3.76
N ALA A 942 -2.32 9.42 3.14
CA ALA A 942 -1.89 8.65 1.98
C ALA A 942 -2.54 9.22 0.72
N ILE A 943 -1.79 9.28 -0.39
CA ILE A 943 -2.30 9.63 -1.73
C ILE A 943 -1.88 8.58 -2.74
N PHE A 944 -2.82 8.12 -3.58
CA PHE A 944 -2.48 7.35 -4.76
C PHE A 944 -2.13 8.30 -5.90
N ASN A 945 -0.87 8.30 -6.34
CA ASN A 945 -0.45 9.16 -7.44
C ASN A 945 -0.84 8.57 -8.81
N GLU A 946 -0.61 9.34 -9.87
CA GLU A 946 -0.90 8.98 -11.26
C GLU A 946 -0.08 7.79 -11.78
N ARG A 947 0.85 7.27 -10.98
CA ARG A 947 1.68 6.08 -11.28
C ARG A 947 1.22 4.83 -10.53
N GLY A 948 0.13 4.93 -9.75
CA GLY A 948 -0.39 3.83 -8.93
C GLY A 948 0.50 3.49 -7.73
N ASN A 949 1.24 4.49 -7.20
CA ASN A 949 1.99 4.36 -5.96
C ASN A 949 1.24 5.09 -4.84
N ALA A 950 1.21 4.50 -3.64
CA ALA A 950 0.72 5.15 -2.45
C ALA A 950 1.88 5.92 -1.77
N LEU A 951 1.76 7.24 -1.67
CA LEU A 951 2.71 8.10 -0.98
C LEU A 951 2.14 8.48 0.38
N PHE A 952 2.97 8.56 1.42
CA PHE A 952 2.54 8.89 2.77
C PHE A 952 3.27 10.13 3.29
N ILE A 953 2.51 10.99 3.98
CA ILE A 953 3.03 12.09 4.79
C ILE A 953 2.42 12.04 6.19
N THR A 954 3.06 12.68 7.16
CA THR A 954 2.47 12.90 8.48
C THR A 954 1.50 14.10 8.47
N THR A 955 0.49 14.12 9.33
CA THR A 955 -0.51 15.21 9.42
C THR A 955 -0.78 15.70 10.84
N GLY A 956 -0.01 15.18 11.81
CA GLY A 956 -0.08 15.58 13.19
C GLY A 956 0.69 14.62 14.09
N PRO A 957 0.75 14.90 15.41
CA PRO A 957 -0.15 15.77 16.14
C PRO A 957 0.01 17.26 15.79
N LEU A 958 -1.10 18.00 15.81
CA LEU A 958 -1.11 19.44 15.59
C LEU A 958 -0.68 20.17 16.86
N VAL A 959 0.18 21.18 16.72
CA VAL A 959 0.64 22.02 17.82
C VAL A 959 -0.47 23.01 18.19
N GLU A 960 -1.09 22.81 19.35
CA GLU A 960 -2.07 23.74 19.89
C GLU A 960 -1.37 25.01 20.38
N ASN A 961 -1.87 26.19 20.00
CA ASN A 961 -1.26 27.49 20.31
C ASN A 961 0.06 27.75 19.56
N ALA A 962 0.15 27.31 18.30
CA ALA A 962 1.23 27.77 17.44
C ALA A 962 1.20 29.31 17.34
N GLY A 963 2.37 29.94 17.32
CA GLY A 963 2.53 31.40 17.17
C GLY A 963 2.20 32.24 18.42
N VAL A 964 1.67 33.44 18.18
CA VAL A 964 1.21 34.38 19.22
C VAL A 964 -0.32 34.47 19.19
N PRO A 965 -1.01 34.84 20.29
CA PRO A 965 -2.45 34.99 20.27
C PRO A 965 -2.90 35.91 19.11
N GLY A 966 -3.70 35.37 18.18
CA GLY A 966 -4.15 36.06 16.99
C GLY A 966 -3.32 35.87 15.71
N MET A 967 -2.21 35.11 15.70
CA MET A 967 -1.45 34.86 14.46
C MET A 967 -0.63 33.57 14.48
N ILE A 968 -0.75 32.77 13.40
CA ILE A 968 0.20 31.70 13.03
C ILE A 968 0.91 32.05 11.72
N VAL A 969 2.12 31.50 11.54
CA VAL A 969 2.94 31.70 10.34
C VAL A 969 3.25 30.35 9.72
N PHE A 970 3.07 30.23 8.41
CA PHE A 970 3.56 29.14 7.59
C PHE A 970 4.87 29.60 6.94
N PRO A 971 6.04 29.22 7.49
CA PRO A 971 7.32 29.83 7.09
C PRO A 971 7.78 29.40 5.70
N HIS A 972 7.06 28.50 5.04
CA HIS A 972 7.32 28.09 3.67
C HIS A 972 6.04 28.18 2.85
N LEU A 973 6.13 28.88 1.74
CA LEU A 973 5.15 28.93 0.66
C LEU A 973 5.89 28.54 -0.63
N ALA A 974 5.30 27.67 -1.44
CA ALA A 974 5.75 27.28 -2.76
C ALA A 974 4.54 27.20 -3.70
N GLU A 975 4.54 28.04 -4.73
CA GLU A 975 3.41 28.18 -5.67
C GLU A 975 3.92 28.13 -7.11
N GLY A 976 3.33 27.28 -7.95
CA GLY A 976 3.68 27.22 -9.37
C GLY A 976 4.90 26.37 -9.69
N GLY A 977 5.22 26.24 -10.97
CA GLY A 977 6.34 25.38 -11.43
C GLY A 977 6.15 23.91 -11.04
N GLY A 978 4.90 23.48 -10.84
CA GLY A 978 4.51 22.16 -10.34
C GLY A 978 4.43 22.05 -8.82
N TYR A 979 4.35 23.16 -8.08
CA TYR A 979 4.00 23.18 -6.66
C TYR A 979 2.56 23.67 -6.44
N THR A 980 1.85 23.01 -5.53
CA THR A 980 0.59 23.47 -4.93
C THR A 980 0.67 23.32 -3.42
N MET A 981 -0.07 24.14 -2.69
CA MET A 981 -0.14 24.06 -1.24
C MET A 981 -1.55 24.04 -0.72
N GLN A 982 -1.79 23.20 0.27
CA GLN A 982 -3.01 23.20 1.08
C GLN A 982 -2.71 23.80 2.44
N PHE A 983 -3.51 24.76 2.88
CA PHE A 983 -3.43 25.40 4.19
C PHE A 983 -4.63 24.96 5.03
N VAL A 984 -4.36 24.26 6.11
CA VAL A 984 -5.33 23.87 7.12
C VAL A 984 -5.15 24.77 8.34
N VAL A 985 -6.17 25.54 8.70
CA VAL A 985 -6.19 26.36 9.92
C VAL A 985 -7.24 25.79 10.87
N VAL A 986 -6.82 25.48 12.08
CA VAL A 986 -7.62 24.76 13.08
C VAL A 986 -7.88 25.67 14.28
N GLY A 987 -9.14 25.69 14.75
CA GLY A 987 -9.56 26.51 15.88
C GLY A 987 -9.06 25.91 17.19
N GLY A 988 -8.38 26.71 18.00
CA GLY A 988 -7.77 26.28 19.26
C GLY A 988 -8.73 26.30 20.45
N THR A 989 -9.74 27.18 20.45
CA THR A 989 -10.58 27.44 21.62
C THR A 989 -11.91 26.67 21.55
N PRO A 990 -12.18 25.74 22.49
CA PRO A 990 -13.45 25.01 22.52
C PRO A 990 -14.65 25.95 22.61
N GLY A 991 -15.66 25.75 21.75
CA GLY A 991 -16.90 26.52 21.76
C GLY A 991 -16.83 27.91 21.12
N GLN A 992 -15.67 28.33 20.60
CA GLN A 992 -15.49 29.62 19.93
C GLN A 992 -15.35 29.41 18.41
N SER A 993 -16.05 30.24 17.63
CA SER A 993 -15.78 30.37 16.20
C SER A 993 -14.71 31.44 15.98
N ASP A 994 -13.75 31.16 15.11
CA ASP A 994 -12.69 32.10 14.77
C ASP A 994 -12.78 32.53 13.31
N SER A 995 -12.33 33.74 13.01
CA SER A 995 -12.25 34.24 11.64
C SER A 995 -11.08 35.19 11.50
N GLY A 996 -10.55 35.28 10.29
CA GLY A 996 -9.32 35.99 10.05
C GLY A 996 -8.97 36.11 8.57
N LEU A 997 -7.73 36.54 8.33
CA LEU A 997 -7.14 36.67 7.00
C LEU A 997 -5.93 35.76 6.86
N LEU A 998 -5.94 34.94 5.82
CA LEU A 998 -4.77 34.22 5.32
C LEU A 998 -4.08 35.13 4.30
N ARG A 999 -2.82 35.50 4.54
CA ARG A 999 -2.05 36.39 3.67
C ARG A 999 -0.81 35.69 3.14
N PHE A 1000 -0.45 36.00 1.90
CA PHE A 1000 0.69 35.40 1.21
C PHE A 1000 1.73 36.46 0.88
N PHE A 1001 3.00 36.12 1.09
CA PHE A 1001 4.13 37.01 0.87
C PHE A 1001 5.22 36.27 0.11
N ASN A 1002 5.90 36.96 -0.81
CA ASN A 1002 7.12 36.44 -1.41
C ASN A 1002 8.32 36.59 -0.46
N GLN A 1003 9.51 36.12 -0.86
CA GLN A 1003 10.72 36.20 -0.03
C GLN A 1003 11.10 37.63 0.40
N GLN A 1004 10.77 38.64 -0.41
CA GLN A 1004 11.03 40.06 -0.11
C GLN A 1004 9.96 40.71 0.77
N GLY A 1005 8.96 39.95 1.23
CA GLY A 1005 7.86 40.47 2.04
C GLY A 1005 6.77 41.18 1.24
N ASN A 1006 6.85 41.16 -0.09
CA ASN A 1006 5.81 41.76 -0.91
C ASN A 1006 4.59 40.83 -0.96
N PRO A 1007 3.36 41.37 -0.89
CA PRO A 1007 2.14 40.61 -1.12
C PRO A 1007 2.21 39.76 -2.39
N LEU A 1008 1.90 38.47 -2.26
CA LEU A 1008 1.86 37.52 -3.36
C LEU A 1008 0.41 37.19 -3.70
N ASN A 1009 -0.01 37.46 -4.94
CA ASN A 1009 -1.32 37.04 -5.42
C ASN A 1009 -1.31 35.53 -5.69
N VAL A 1010 -1.98 34.80 -4.81
CA VAL A 1010 -2.21 33.36 -4.93
C VAL A 1010 -3.66 33.14 -5.31
N THR A 1011 -3.92 32.32 -6.33
CA THR A 1011 -5.31 31.93 -6.65
C THR A 1011 -5.64 30.69 -5.85
N LEU A 1012 -6.68 30.79 -5.04
CA LEU A 1012 -7.16 29.69 -4.21
C LEU A 1012 -8.35 29.02 -4.89
N GLY A 1013 -8.37 27.70 -4.83
CA GLY A 1013 -9.51 26.87 -5.19
C GLY A 1013 -10.18 26.28 -3.96
N GLU A 1014 -11.43 25.88 -4.13
CA GLU A 1014 -12.06 24.88 -3.26
C GLU A 1014 -11.68 23.48 -3.79
N ARG A 1015 -11.50 22.52 -2.89
CA ARG A 1015 -11.14 21.14 -3.25
C ARG A 1015 -12.34 20.33 -3.69
#